data_AF-A0A2N9H1H6-F1
#
_entry.id   AF-A0A2N9H1H6-F1
#
_cell.length_a   1.000
_cell.length_b   1.000
_cell.length_c   1.000
_cell.angle_alpha   90.00
_cell.angle_beta   90.00
_cell.angle_gamma   90.00
#
_symmetry.space_group_name_H-M   'P 1'
#
loop_
_entity.id
_entity.type
_entity.pdbx_description
1 polymer ?
#
loop_
_entity_poly.entity_id
_entity_poly.type
_entity_poly.pdbx_seq_one_letter_code
_entity_poly.pdbx_strand_id
1 'polypeptide(L)'
;MSCREGLMSPQTETKASVGFKAGVKDYKLTYYTPDYETKDTDILAAFRVTPQPGVPPEEAGAAVAAESSTGTWTTVWTDGLTSLDRYKGRCYHIEPVAGEESQFIAYVAYPLDLFEEGSVTNMFTSIVGNVFGFKALRALRLEDLRIPTSYAKTFQGPPHGIQVERDKLNKYGRPLLGCTIKPKLGLSAKNYGRAVYECLRGGLDFTKDDENVNSQPFMRWRDRFLFCAEALYKAQAETGEIKGHYLNATAGTCEEMIKRAVFARELGVPIVMHDYLTGGFTANTSLAHYCRDNGLLLHIHRAMHAVIDRQKNHGIHFRVLAKALRMSGGDHIHSGTVVGKLEGEREITLGFVDLLRDDYIEKDRSRGIYFTQDWVSLPGVLPVASGGIHVWHMPALTEIFGDDSVLQFGGGTLGHPWGNAPGAVANRVALEACVQARNEGRDLAREGNEIIREASKWSPELAAACEVWKEIKFEFPAMDTFSDRIELSIDPGTWAPMDEEMVSVDPIEFQLEEESYKDRIDSYQRKTGLTEAVQTGTGQLNRIPIAIGVMDFEFMGGSMGSVVGEKITRLIEYATNQFLPLILVCASGGARIQEGSLSLMQMAKIASALYDYQSNKKLFYVSILTSPTTGGVTASFGMLGDIILAEPNAYIAFAGSGYDRFDRKEGIVCIFRWGFPGKNRRIFLQFLMKDIQSIRIEVKEGIYARRVLYMEIRGHGAIPLTRTDENLTPREIEQKAAELAYFLRVPIEQGYENPREATGRIVCANCHLANKPVDIEVPQAVLPDTVFEAVVRIPYDMQLKQVLANGKRGSLNVGAVLILPEGFELAPPDRISPEIKEKIGNLSFQNYRPTKKNILVIGPVPGQKYSEITFPILSPDPATKKDVHFLKYPIYVGGNRGRGQIYPDGSKSNNNVYNATAVGIVSKIIRKEKGGYEITIVDASDGRQVVDIIPPGPELLVSEGESIQLDQPLTSNPNVGGFGQGDAEIVLQDPLRVQGLLFFLASVILAQIFLVLKKKQFEKVQLSEMNF
;
A
#
# COMPACT_ATOMS: atom_id res chain seq x y z
N MET A 1 27.71 -57.81 44.48
CA MET A 1 28.57 -57.74 43.28
C MET A 1 28.10 -56.52 42.48
N SER A 2 28.73 -55.35 42.64
CA SER A 2 29.95 -54.92 41.93
C SER A 2 29.73 -54.76 40.43
N CYS A 3 29.37 -53.55 39.99
CA CYS A 3 30.25 -52.68 39.18
C CYS A 3 29.50 -51.40 38.76
N ARG A 4 30.02 -50.26 39.21
CA ARG A 4 29.93 -48.98 38.48
C ARG A 4 30.64 -49.15 37.13
N GLU A 5 30.14 -48.53 36.08
CA GLU A 5 30.86 -47.55 35.25
C GLU A 5 30.18 -47.33 33.88
N GLY A 6 30.09 -46.04 33.50
CA GLY A 6 30.21 -45.61 32.11
C GLY A 6 28.94 -45.61 31.26
N LEU A 7 28.23 -44.50 31.24
CA LEU A 7 27.77 -43.81 30.02
C LEU A 7 27.19 -42.45 30.43
N MET A 8 28.10 -41.49 30.62
CA MET A 8 27.76 -40.06 30.59
C MET A 8 27.12 -39.77 29.22
N SER A 9 25.95 -39.14 29.21
CA SER A 9 25.52 -38.39 28.04
C SER A 9 26.54 -37.27 27.81
N PRO A 10 26.99 -37.00 26.58
CA PRO A 10 27.76 -35.80 26.33
C PRO A 10 26.79 -34.62 26.49
N GLN A 11 26.82 -33.95 27.64
CA GLN A 11 26.47 -32.54 27.69
C GLN A 11 27.44 -31.83 26.76
N THR A 12 27.05 -31.64 25.51
CA THR A 12 27.66 -30.65 24.63
C THR A 12 27.25 -29.27 25.13
N GLU A 13 27.68 -28.91 26.34
CA GLU A 13 27.78 -27.51 26.73
C GLU A 13 28.89 -26.92 25.86
N THR A 14 28.49 -26.24 24.78
CA THR A 14 29.38 -25.31 24.09
C THR A 14 29.95 -24.39 25.15
N LYS A 15 31.29 -24.33 25.25
CA LYS A 15 32.04 -23.39 26.09
C LYS A 15 31.80 -21.96 25.59
N ALA A 16 30.58 -21.45 25.70
CA ALA A 16 30.25 -20.04 25.55
C ALA A 16 30.82 -19.34 26.80
N SER A 17 32.12 -19.08 26.76
CA SER A 17 32.91 -18.61 27.89
C SER A 17 32.58 -17.15 28.22
N VAL A 18 32.23 -16.92 29.48
CA VAL A 18 32.34 -15.66 30.25
C VAL A 18 31.60 -14.44 29.67
N GLY A 19 30.46 -14.07 30.26
CA GLY A 19 29.80 -12.77 30.05
C GLY A 19 28.55 -12.79 29.16
N PHE A 20 28.25 -13.89 28.45
CA PHE A 20 26.99 -14.03 27.72
C PHE A 20 25.83 -14.37 28.68
N LYS A 21 24.76 -13.57 28.60
CA LYS A 21 23.49 -13.81 29.30
C LYS A 21 22.35 -13.80 28.28
N ALA A 22 21.71 -14.96 28.10
CA ALA A 22 20.55 -15.08 27.22
C ALA A 22 19.35 -14.30 27.78
N GLY A 23 18.49 -13.80 26.88
CA GLY A 23 17.26 -13.10 27.23
C GLY A 23 17.06 -11.79 26.46
N VAL A 24 15.83 -11.26 26.57
CA VAL A 24 15.42 -9.98 26.00
C VAL A 24 15.93 -8.84 26.88
N LYS A 25 16.41 -7.77 26.25
CA LYS A 25 16.84 -6.54 26.89
C LYS A 25 16.46 -5.36 25.98
N ASP A 26 16.25 -4.18 26.57
CA ASP A 26 16.02 -2.95 25.81
C ASP A 26 17.16 -2.68 24.82
N TYR A 27 16.82 -2.27 23.59
CA TYR A 27 17.79 -1.92 22.56
C TYR A 27 18.67 -0.74 22.98
N LYS A 28 18.12 0.23 23.72
CA LYS A 28 18.84 1.44 24.17
C LYS A 28 20.08 1.13 25.00
N LEU A 29 20.16 -0.04 25.64
CA LEU A 29 21.34 -0.44 26.41
C LEU A 29 22.59 -0.67 25.55
N THR A 30 22.44 -0.82 24.24
CA THR A 30 23.54 -1.13 23.32
C THR A 30 23.60 -0.20 22.11
N TYR A 31 22.44 0.22 21.60
CA TYR A 31 22.30 0.93 20.33
C TYR A 31 21.91 2.41 20.48
N TYR A 32 21.58 2.88 21.69
CA TYR A 32 21.50 4.31 21.99
C TYR A 32 22.84 4.77 22.59
N THR A 33 23.58 5.58 21.85
CA THR A 33 24.92 6.03 22.22
C THR A 33 25.03 7.54 22.01
N PRO A 34 24.44 8.36 22.90
CA PRO A 34 24.34 9.81 22.72
C PRO A 34 25.70 10.53 22.68
N ASP A 35 26.73 9.93 23.28
CA ASP A 35 28.09 10.47 23.30
C ASP A 35 28.94 10.02 22.08
N TYR A 36 28.35 9.32 21.11
CA TYR A 36 29.08 8.87 19.93
C TYR A 36 29.38 10.03 18.98
N GLU A 37 30.66 10.29 18.75
CA GLU A 37 31.12 11.17 17.70
C GLU A 37 31.08 10.45 16.34
N THR A 38 30.34 11.01 15.39
CA THR A 38 30.24 10.46 14.04
C THR A 38 31.59 10.49 13.33
N LYS A 39 31.90 9.43 12.59
CA LYS A 39 33.10 9.39 11.74
C LYS A 39 32.79 9.91 10.36
N ASP A 40 33.78 10.44 9.65
CA ASP A 40 33.62 10.88 8.26
C ASP A 40 33.20 9.74 7.32
N THR A 41 33.55 8.50 7.66
CA THR A 41 33.20 7.29 6.92
C THR A 41 31.82 6.73 7.25
N ASP A 42 31.13 7.23 8.28
CA ASP A 42 29.81 6.69 8.65
C ASP A 42 28.73 7.18 7.68
N ILE A 43 27.85 6.26 7.25
CA ILE A 43 26.56 6.65 6.66
C ILE A 43 25.68 7.17 7.79
N LEU A 44 25.10 8.36 7.63
CA LEU A 44 24.20 8.92 8.64
C LEU A 44 22.77 8.94 8.10
N ALA A 45 21.79 8.65 8.94
CA ALA A 45 20.38 8.69 8.60
C ALA A 45 19.59 9.53 9.58
N ALA A 46 18.70 10.38 9.07
CA ALA A 46 17.72 11.12 9.87
C ALA A 46 16.35 10.46 9.69
N PHE A 47 15.84 9.84 10.75
CA PHE A 47 14.52 9.21 10.76
C PHE A 47 13.53 10.07 11.54
N ARG A 48 12.44 10.48 10.91
CA ARG A 48 11.25 10.94 11.62
C ARG A 48 10.53 9.73 12.18
N VAL A 49 10.55 9.58 13.49
CA VAL A 49 10.00 8.45 14.22
C VAL A 49 8.78 8.88 15.03
N THR A 50 7.71 8.09 14.95
CA THR A 50 6.51 8.20 15.79
C THR A 50 6.38 6.92 16.61
N PRO A 51 6.85 6.90 17.86
CA PRO A 51 6.71 5.72 18.73
C PRO A 51 5.24 5.39 19.02
N GLN A 52 4.98 4.14 19.41
CA GLN A 52 3.71 3.80 20.07
C GLN A 52 3.64 4.45 21.46
N PRO A 53 2.45 4.74 21.99
CA PRO A 53 2.29 5.19 23.37
C PRO A 53 2.99 4.24 24.35
N GLY A 54 3.76 4.81 25.28
CA GLY A 54 4.55 4.05 26.26
C GLY A 54 5.91 3.57 25.76
N VAL A 55 6.26 3.73 24.49
CA VAL A 55 7.61 3.44 23.97
C VAL A 55 8.47 4.70 24.06
N PRO A 56 9.57 4.70 24.84
CA PRO A 56 10.46 5.86 24.92
C PRO A 56 11.11 6.20 23.57
N PRO A 57 11.33 7.48 23.23
CA PRO A 57 11.99 7.88 21.99
C PRO A 57 13.38 7.26 21.83
N GLU A 58 14.14 7.15 22.93
CA GLU A 58 15.48 6.55 22.96
C GLU A 58 15.43 5.07 22.59
N GLU A 59 14.42 4.34 23.10
CA GLU A 59 14.21 2.94 22.76
C GLU A 59 13.75 2.78 21.31
N ALA A 60 12.87 3.65 20.84
CA ALA A 60 12.43 3.66 19.44
C ALA A 60 13.61 3.93 18.48
N GLY A 61 14.43 4.94 18.75
CA GLY A 61 15.62 5.25 17.97
C GLY A 61 16.67 4.12 18.02
N ALA A 62 16.89 3.53 19.20
CA ALA A 62 17.77 2.38 19.35
C ALA A 62 17.28 1.13 18.62
N ALA A 63 15.98 0.85 18.65
CA ALA A 63 15.38 -0.26 17.93
C ALA A 63 15.55 -0.10 16.41
N VAL A 64 15.32 1.12 15.89
CA VAL A 64 15.61 1.44 14.48
C VAL A 64 17.08 1.19 14.19
N ALA A 65 18.02 1.72 14.99
CA ALA A 65 19.46 1.54 14.78
C ALA A 65 19.90 0.06 14.84
N ALA A 66 19.32 -0.73 15.74
CA ALA A 66 19.65 -2.13 15.94
C ALA A 66 19.21 -2.99 14.76
N GLU A 67 17.93 -2.93 14.39
CA GLU A 67 17.31 -3.84 13.41
C GLU A 67 17.48 -3.37 11.95
N SER A 68 18.25 -2.30 11.76
CA SER A 68 18.81 -1.88 10.47
C SER A 68 20.34 -2.06 10.40
N SER A 69 20.94 -2.72 11.39
CA SER A 69 22.37 -3.05 11.42
C SER A 69 22.62 -4.50 11.83
N THR A 70 22.74 -4.79 13.13
CA THR A 70 23.20 -6.08 13.67
C THR A 70 22.32 -6.68 14.75
N GLY A 71 21.35 -5.92 15.26
CA GLY A 71 20.53 -6.32 16.39
C GLY A 71 19.35 -7.22 16.03
N THR A 72 18.83 -7.92 17.03
CA THR A 72 17.56 -8.65 16.99
C THR A 72 16.89 -8.58 18.37
N TRP A 73 15.67 -9.10 18.48
CA TRP A 73 14.81 -8.97 19.67
C TRP A 73 15.32 -9.63 20.97
N THR A 74 16.35 -10.49 20.91
CA THR A 74 16.93 -11.17 22.08
C THR A 74 18.44 -11.26 21.98
N THR A 75 19.14 -11.34 23.11
CA THR A 75 20.61 -11.43 23.13
C THR A 75 21.09 -12.75 22.53
N VAL A 76 22.02 -12.67 21.58
CA VAL A 76 22.62 -13.85 20.93
C VAL A 76 24.10 -13.97 21.27
N TRP A 77 24.56 -15.20 21.56
CA TRP A 77 25.95 -15.42 21.98
C TRP A 77 26.96 -15.17 20.85
N THR A 78 26.49 -15.25 19.61
CA THR A 78 27.29 -15.01 18.40
C THR A 78 27.79 -13.57 18.29
N ASP A 79 27.21 -12.61 19.01
CA ASP A 79 27.77 -11.26 19.14
C ASP A 79 29.21 -11.30 19.68
N GLY A 80 29.52 -12.26 20.57
CA GLY A 80 30.86 -12.44 21.12
C GLY A 80 31.87 -13.05 20.15
N LEU A 81 31.44 -13.51 18.96
CA LEU A 81 32.34 -13.96 17.89
C LEU A 81 32.80 -12.82 16.98
N THR A 82 32.17 -11.64 17.10
CA THR A 82 32.48 -10.46 16.30
C THR A 82 32.75 -9.26 17.22
N SER A 83 33.12 -8.13 16.63
CA SER A 83 33.24 -6.87 17.36
C SER A 83 31.95 -6.06 17.16
N LEU A 84 30.97 -6.27 18.04
CA LEU A 84 29.71 -5.52 17.98
C LEU A 84 29.94 -4.00 18.04
N ASP A 85 30.92 -3.55 18.82
CA ASP A 85 31.28 -2.14 18.89
C ASP A 85 31.80 -1.57 17.57
N ARG A 86 32.32 -2.39 16.66
CA ARG A 86 32.68 -1.96 15.30
C ARG A 86 31.43 -1.84 14.42
N TYR A 87 30.57 -2.86 14.41
CA TYR A 87 29.53 -3.05 13.40
C TYR A 87 28.15 -2.51 13.77
N LYS A 88 27.85 -2.28 15.06
CA LYS A 88 26.52 -1.79 15.46
C LYS A 88 26.21 -0.43 14.84
N GLY A 89 24.99 -0.29 14.32
CA GLY A 89 24.39 1.02 14.10
C GLY A 89 24.20 1.73 15.44
N ARG A 90 24.24 3.07 15.43
CA ARG A 90 24.24 3.87 16.66
C ARG A 90 23.24 5.01 16.53
N CYS A 91 22.16 4.96 17.31
CA CYS A 91 21.31 6.13 17.52
C CYS A 91 22.08 7.10 18.43
N TYR A 92 22.65 8.15 17.83
CA TYR A 92 23.57 9.06 18.52
C TYR A 92 22.93 10.38 18.90
N HIS A 93 21.78 10.72 18.33
CA HIS A 93 21.04 11.92 18.71
C HIS A 93 19.54 11.76 18.43
N ILE A 94 18.71 12.36 19.27
CA ILE A 94 17.26 12.42 19.11
C ILE A 94 16.83 13.85 19.44
N GLU A 95 16.03 14.46 18.59
CA GLU A 95 15.41 15.77 18.81
C GLU A 95 13.90 15.70 18.56
N PRO A 96 13.06 16.41 19.34
CA PRO A 96 11.64 16.51 19.04
C PRO A 96 11.41 17.28 17.74
N VAL A 97 10.35 16.94 17.01
CA VAL A 97 9.92 17.69 15.83
C VAL A 97 9.08 18.89 16.29
N ALA A 98 9.48 20.11 15.91
CA ALA A 98 8.72 21.31 16.22
C ALA A 98 7.27 21.21 15.66
N GLY A 99 6.29 21.51 16.52
CA GLY A 99 4.86 21.43 16.19
C GLY A 99 4.24 20.03 16.28
N GLU A 100 5.00 18.99 16.66
CA GLU A 100 4.51 17.61 16.76
C GLU A 100 4.84 17.02 18.14
N GLU A 101 3.82 16.58 18.91
CA GLU A 101 4.04 16.14 20.30
C GLU A 101 4.66 14.75 20.45
N SER A 102 4.45 13.87 19.47
CA SER A 102 4.87 12.46 19.52
C SER A 102 5.82 12.06 18.38
N GLN A 103 6.39 13.06 17.70
CA GLN A 103 7.37 12.83 16.63
C GLN A 103 8.74 13.34 17.02
N PHE A 104 9.75 12.56 16.65
CA PHE A 104 11.15 12.87 16.89
C PHE A 104 11.94 12.67 15.60
N ILE A 105 13.07 13.36 15.46
CA ILE A 105 14.11 12.99 14.50
C ILE A 105 15.17 12.19 15.27
N ALA A 106 15.27 10.89 14.96
CA ALA A 106 16.34 10.03 15.44
C ALA A 106 17.46 9.97 14.40
N TYR A 107 18.67 10.34 14.83
CA TYR A 107 19.87 10.31 14.00
C TYR A 107 20.65 9.02 14.27
N VAL A 108 20.87 8.24 13.21
CA VAL A 108 21.56 6.95 13.28
C VAL A 108 22.83 6.98 12.44
N ALA A 109 23.95 6.56 13.02
CA ALA A 109 25.23 6.38 12.34
C ALA A 109 25.48 4.88 12.07
N TYR A 110 25.81 4.56 10.82
CA TYR A 110 26.12 3.21 10.36
C TYR A 110 27.59 3.15 9.91
N PRO A 111 28.37 2.21 10.46
CA PRO A 111 29.73 1.95 10.00
C PRO A 111 29.76 1.61 8.49
N LEU A 112 30.77 2.13 7.78
CA LEU A 112 30.95 1.90 6.34
C LEU A 112 30.93 0.40 5.96
N ASP A 113 31.59 -0.43 6.77
CA ASP A 113 31.80 -1.86 6.52
C ASP A 113 30.50 -2.69 6.48
N LEU A 114 29.36 -2.11 6.84
CA LEU A 114 28.06 -2.78 6.73
C LEU A 114 27.53 -2.85 5.29
N PHE A 115 28.07 -2.03 4.39
CA PHE A 115 27.48 -1.78 3.08
C PHE A 115 28.32 -2.35 1.96
N GLU A 116 27.66 -3.09 1.07
CA GLU A 116 28.26 -3.59 -0.17
C GLU A 116 28.59 -2.43 -1.12
N GLU A 117 29.83 -2.37 -1.58
CA GLU A 117 30.33 -1.32 -2.47
C GLU A 117 29.55 -1.27 -3.78
N GLY A 118 29.14 -0.08 -4.20
CA GLY A 118 28.38 0.11 -5.45
C GLY A 118 26.93 -0.39 -5.43
N SER A 119 26.38 -0.77 -4.27
CA SER A 119 25.05 -1.37 -4.15
C SER A 119 24.06 -0.48 -3.37
N VAL A 120 23.26 0.33 -4.10
CA VAL A 120 22.12 1.05 -3.51
C VAL A 120 21.11 0.07 -2.92
N THR A 121 20.93 -1.08 -3.57
CA THR A 121 20.05 -2.15 -3.11
C THR A 121 20.43 -2.61 -1.71
N ASN A 122 21.70 -2.95 -1.47
CA ASN A 122 22.18 -3.37 -0.15
C ASN A 122 22.01 -2.26 0.91
N MET A 123 22.37 -1.02 0.57
CA MET A 123 22.18 0.14 1.46
C MET A 123 20.72 0.28 1.93
N PHE A 124 19.76 0.18 1.01
CA PHE A 124 18.34 0.24 1.36
C PHE A 124 17.84 -1.02 2.06
N THR A 125 18.36 -2.21 1.74
CA THR A 125 18.04 -3.45 2.46
C THR A 125 18.35 -3.31 3.95
N SER A 126 19.48 -2.69 4.31
CA SER A 126 19.81 -2.43 5.71
C SER A 126 18.95 -1.30 6.31
N ILE A 127 19.02 -0.10 5.72
CA ILE A 127 18.47 1.13 6.35
C ILE A 127 16.93 1.13 6.38
N VAL A 128 16.26 0.58 5.36
CA VAL A 128 14.79 0.63 5.23
C VAL A 128 14.14 -0.74 5.07
N GLY A 129 14.88 -1.85 5.27
CA GLY A 129 14.38 -3.20 5.02
C GLY A 129 13.22 -3.62 5.92
N ASN A 130 13.43 -3.61 7.24
CA ASN A 130 12.46 -4.16 8.21
C ASN A 130 11.87 -3.10 9.16
N VAL A 131 12.63 -2.05 9.47
CA VAL A 131 12.34 -1.11 10.56
C VAL A 131 11.01 -0.34 10.41
N PHE A 132 10.51 -0.20 9.18
CA PHE A 132 9.21 0.44 8.91
C PHE A 132 8.01 -0.40 9.36
N GLY A 133 8.19 -1.71 9.55
CA GLY A 133 7.16 -2.65 10.01
C GLY A 133 7.19 -2.92 11.51
N PHE A 134 8.02 -2.19 12.28
CA PHE A 134 8.17 -2.43 13.72
C PHE A 134 6.91 -2.09 14.49
N LYS A 135 6.36 -3.06 15.24
CA LYS A 135 5.13 -2.88 16.05
C LYS A 135 5.23 -1.77 17.10
N ALA A 136 6.43 -1.54 17.62
CA ALA A 136 6.71 -0.48 18.60
C ALA A 136 6.64 0.93 18.01
N LEU A 137 6.52 1.07 16.69
CA LEU A 137 6.39 2.34 15.98
C LEU A 137 5.00 2.45 15.35
N ARG A 138 4.40 3.64 15.42
CA ARG A 138 3.17 3.98 14.68
C ARG A 138 3.49 4.40 13.25
N ALA A 139 4.58 5.14 13.09
CA ALA A 139 5.07 5.60 11.80
C ALA A 139 6.58 5.82 11.85
N LEU A 140 7.22 5.70 10.68
CA LEU A 140 8.63 5.95 10.49
C LEU A 140 8.80 6.54 9.10
N ARG A 141 9.59 7.60 8.97
CA ARG A 141 9.97 8.18 7.69
C ARG A 141 11.47 8.44 7.64
N LEU A 142 12.14 7.98 6.60
CA LEU A 142 13.54 8.34 6.33
C LEU A 142 13.56 9.70 5.63
N GLU A 143 14.04 10.73 6.33
CA GLU A 143 14.06 12.11 5.83
C GLU A 143 15.30 12.40 5.00
N ASP A 144 16.48 11.96 5.43
CA ASP A 144 17.74 12.25 4.73
C ASP A 144 18.83 11.21 5.04
N LEU A 145 19.83 11.12 4.15
CA LEU A 145 21.05 10.33 4.32
C LEU A 145 22.29 11.18 4.07
N ARG A 146 23.30 11.10 4.95
CA ARG A 146 24.67 11.52 4.62
C ARG A 146 25.39 10.32 4.01
N ILE A 147 25.74 10.43 2.73
CA ILE A 147 26.58 9.45 2.05
C ILE A 147 28.04 9.88 2.21
N PRO A 148 28.91 9.11 2.88
CA PRO A 148 30.30 9.47 3.10
C PRO A 148 31.08 9.37 1.78
N THR A 149 32.12 10.17 1.65
CA THR A 149 32.96 10.23 0.44
C THR A 149 33.52 8.85 0.07
N SER A 150 33.95 8.07 1.06
CA SER A 150 34.45 6.70 0.89
C SER A 150 33.44 5.76 0.24
N TYR A 151 32.14 5.89 0.54
CA TYR A 151 31.10 5.07 -0.07
C TYR A 151 30.70 5.62 -1.44
N ALA A 152 30.54 6.94 -1.57
CA ALA A 152 30.19 7.58 -2.84
C ALA A 152 31.17 7.22 -3.96
N LYS A 153 32.47 7.12 -3.67
CA LYS A 153 33.52 6.74 -4.64
C LYS A 153 33.42 5.29 -5.14
N THR A 154 32.63 4.44 -4.50
CA THR A 154 32.40 3.06 -4.98
C THR A 154 31.37 3.00 -6.11
N PHE A 155 30.63 4.08 -6.33
CA PHE A 155 29.60 4.17 -7.37
C PHE A 155 30.12 4.84 -8.62
N GLN A 156 29.60 4.42 -9.78
CA GLN A 156 29.83 5.10 -11.05
C GLN A 156 29.20 6.50 -11.08
N GLY A 157 28.00 6.63 -10.52
CA GLY A 157 27.14 7.79 -10.68
C GLY A 157 26.53 7.92 -12.09
N PRO A 158 26.06 9.13 -12.47
CA PRO A 158 25.39 9.37 -13.75
C PRO A 158 26.28 8.98 -14.93
N PRO A 159 25.76 8.28 -15.97
CA PRO A 159 26.57 7.86 -17.12
C PRO A 159 27.31 8.98 -17.85
N HIS A 160 26.89 10.22 -17.76
CA HIS A 160 27.53 11.38 -18.39
C HIS A 160 27.50 12.59 -17.47
N GLY A 161 26.34 12.85 -16.86
CA GLY A 161 26.08 14.05 -16.08
C GLY A 161 25.92 15.31 -16.93
N ILE A 162 25.56 16.41 -16.25
CA ILE A 162 25.11 17.67 -16.85
C ILE A 162 26.09 18.21 -17.92
N GLN A 163 27.37 18.32 -17.59
CA GLN A 163 28.36 18.96 -18.45
C GLN A 163 28.55 18.18 -19.75
N VAL A 164 28.80 16.87 -19.65
CA VAL A 164 29.02 16.00 -20.81
C VAL A 164 27.76 15.88 -21.67
N GLU A 165 26.57 15.89 -21.06
CA GLU A 165 25.34 15.92 -21.83
C GLU A 165 25.22 17.19 -22.67
N ARG A 166 25.47 18.37 -22.08
CA ARG A 166 25.45 19.63 -22.84
C ARG A 166 26.46 19.64 -23.98
N ASP A 167 27.66 19.11 -23.73
CA ASP A 167 28.71 18.98 -24.74
C ASP A 167 28.27 18.06 -25.89
N LYS A 168 27.69 16.90 -25.57
CA LYS A 168 27.17 15.95 -26.56
C LYS A 168 26.06 16.54 -27.43
N LEU A 169 25.20 17.36 -26.84
CA LEU A 169 24.06 17.96 -27.54
C LEU A 169 24.40 19.30 -28.20
N ASN A 170 25.55 19.88 -27.84
CA ASN A 170 25.96 21.24 -28.20
C ASN A 170 24.90 22.30 -27.85
N LYS A 171 24.39 22.26 -26.60
CA LYS A 171 23.30 23.13 -26.11
C LYS A 171 23.63 23.75 -24.74
N TYR A 172 23.79 25.07 -24.71
CA TYR A 172 24.23 25.82 -23.53
C TYR A 172 23.37 27.05 -23.27
N GLY A 173 23.45 27.60 -22.05
CA GLY A 173 22.90 28.90 -21.70
C GLY A 173 21.37 28.96 -21.56
N ARG A 174 20.69 27.81 -21.57
CA ARG A 174 19.25 27.69 -21.30
C ARG A 174 18.89 26.29 -20.78
N PRO A 175 17.71 26.16 -20.14
CA PRO A 175 17.04 24.87 -19.97
C PRO A 175 16.88 24.12 -21.28
N LEU A 176 16.94 22.79 -21.21
CA LEU A 176 16.55 21.92 -22.32
C LEU A 176 15.02 21.80 -22.34
N LEU A 177 14.44 21.63 -23.53
CA LEU A 177 12.99 21.49 -23.71
C LEU A 177 12.63 20.08 -24.13
N GLY A 178 11.68 19.48 -23.41
CA GLY A 178 11.18 18.14 -23.67
C GLY A 178 9.65 18.07 -23.81
N CYS A 179 9.15 16.91 -24.24
CA CYS A 179 7.72 16.65 -24.31
C CYS A 179 7.41 15.15 -24.25
N THR A 180 6.51 14.74 -23.34
CA THR A 180 5.93 13.40 -23.35
C THR A 180 4.85 13.29 -24.42
N ILE A 181 4.98 12.33 -25.33
CA ILE A 181 3.96 12.08 -26.37
C ILE A 181 2.63 11.66 -25.73
N LYS A 182 1.51 12.10 -26.33
CA LYS A 182 0.13 11.86 -25.88
C LYS A 182 -0.76 11.37 -27.03
N PRO A 183 -1.86 10.65 -26.76
CA PRO A 183 -2.30 10.12 -25.45
C PRO A 183 -1.27 9.15 -24.85
N LYS A 184 -1.33 8.92 -23.52
CA LYS A 184 -0.31 8.09 -22.82
C LYS A 184 -0.14 6.73 -23.50
N LEU A 185 -1.25 6.06 -23.83
CA LEU A 185 -1.29 4.75 -24.49
C LEU A 185 -2.25 4.80 -25.69
N GLY A 186 -2.09 3.86 -26.63
CA GLY A 186 -3.03 3.62 -27.73
C GLY A 186 -2.60 4.14 -29.11
N LEU A 187 -1.53 4.94 -29.21
CA LEU A 187 -0.96 5.29 -30.51
C LEU A 187 -0.21 4.11 -31.14
N SER A 188 -0.33 3.95 -32.46
CA SER A 188 0.53 3.06 -33.24
C SER A 188 1.94 3.62 -33.39
N ALA A 189 2.93 2.76 -33.62
CA ALA A 189 4.34 3.15 -33.77
C ALA A 189 4.57 4.26 -34.81
N LYS A 190 3.92 4.15 -35.98
CA LYS A 190 4.03 5.14 -37.05
C LYS A 190 3.47 6.51 -36.65
N ASN A 191 2.32 6.53 -35.97
CA ASN A 191 1.74 7.79 -35.48
C ASN A 191 2.55 8.37 -34.32
N TYR A 192 3.18 7.51 -33.50
CA TYR A 192 4.13 7.93 -32.48
C TYR A 192 5.32 8.68 -33.11
N GLY A 193 5.96 8.09 -34.12
CA GLY A 193 7.03 8.74 -34.88
C GLY A 193 6.59 10.07 -35.52
N ARG A 194 5.37 10.16 -36.06
CA ARG A 194 4.83 11.43 -36.57
C ARG A 194 4.78 12.50 -35.47
N ALA A 195 4.22 12.16 -34.31
CA ALA A 195 4.10 13.11 -33.20
C ALA A 195 5.49 13.57 -32.71
N VAL A 196 6.46 12.65 -32.64
CA VAL A 196 7.87 12.94 -32.33
C VAL A 196 8.46 13.93 -33.33
N TYR A 197 8.34 13.66 -34.63
CA TYR A 197 8.87 14.53 -35.69
C TYR A 197 8.31 15.96 -35.58
N GLU A 198 7.00 16.09 -35.47
CA GLU A 198 6.34 17.40 -35.41
C GLU A 198 6.77 18.23 -34.19
N CYS A 199 6.95 17.59 -33.02
CA CYS A 199 7.41 18.32 -31.82
C CYS A 199 8.88 18.75 -31.97
N LEU A 200 9.75 17.86 -32.45
CA LEU A 200 11.19 18.13 -32.56
C LEU A 200 11.51 19.19 -33.60
N ARG A 201 10.85 19.14 -34.78
CA ARG A 201 11.04 20.16 -35.82
C ARG A 201 10.56 21.55 -35.40
N GLY A 202 9.58 21.60 -34.49
CA GLY A 202 9.04 22.84 -33.94
C GLY A 202 9.92 23.51 -32.88
N GLY A 203 11.07 22.93 -32.53
CA GLY A 203 12.07 23.59 -31.68
C GLY A 203 12.34 22.95 -30.32
N LEU A 204 11.65 21.86 -29.96
CA LEU A 204 12.03 21.08 -28.78
C LEU A 204 13.39 20.38 -28.99
N ASP A 205 14.15 20.21 -27.90
CA ASP A 205 15.39 19.43 -27.92
C ASP A 205 15.06 17.93 -27.88
N PHE A 206 14.02 17.60 -27.10
CA PHE A 206 13.63 16.24 -26.81
C PHE A 206 12.13 15.99 -26.93
N THR A 207 11.80 14.74 -27.19
CA THR A 207 10.51 14.13 -26.84
C THR A 207 10.77 12.86 -26.03
N LYS A 208 9.74 12.24 -25.45
CA LYS A 208 9.91 10.99 -24.72
C LYS A 208 8.73 10.05 -24.85
N ASP A 209 9.04 8.76 -24.72
CA ASP A 209 8.06 7.75 -24.36
C ASP A 209 7.36 8.15 -23.05
N ASP A 210 6.08 7.81 -22.91
CA ASP A 210 5.40 7.90 -21.62
C ASP A 210 5.88 6.75 -20.70
N GLU A 211 5.83 6.92 -19.38
CA GLU A 211 6.43 5.92 -18.45
C GLU A 211 5.82 4.53 -18.60
N ASN A 212 4.54 4.47 -18.97
CA ASN A 212 3.84 3.21 -19.19
C ASN A 212 3.85 2.74 -20.66
N VAL A 213 4.58 3.41 -21.56
CA VAL A 213 4.80 2.93 -22.94
C VAL A 213 6.05 2.05 -22.94
N ASN A 214 5.85 0.73 -23.04
CA ASN A 214 6.94 -0.25 -23.06
C ASN A 214 6.83 -1.07 -24.33
N SER A 215 6.11 -2.20 -24.31
CA SER A 215 5.79 -3.01 -25.48
C SER A 215 4.40 -3.64 -25.34
N GLN A 216 3.41 -3.01 -25.96
CA GLN A 216 2.00 -3.38 -25.83
C GLN A 216 1.45 -3.95 -27.15
N PRO A 217 0.27 -4.60 -27.15
CA PRO A 217 -0.36 -5.10 -28.37
C PRO A 217 -0.59 -4.01 -29.44
N PHE A 218 -0.91 -2.78 -29.05
CA PHE A 218 -1.16 -1.67 -29.98
C PHE A 218 0.13 -1.06 -30.58
N MET A 219 1.28 -1.29 -29.93
CA MET A 219 2.58 -0.75 -30.34
C MET A 219 3.72 -1.55 -29.72
N ARG A 220 4.37 -2.40 -30.53
CA ARG A 220 5.58 -3.11 -30.11
C ARG A 220 6.77 -2.17 -30.08
N TRP A 221 7.67 -2.39 -29.11
CA TRP A 221 8.78 -1.49 -28.83
C TRP A 221 9.70 -1.30 -30.03
N ARG A 222 10.01 -2.38 -30.77
CA ARG A 222 10.96 -2.33 -31.88
C ARG A 222 10.46 -1.44 -33.02
N ASP A 223 9.17 -1.52 -33.37
CA ASP A 223 8.57 -0.68 -34.41
C ASP A 223 8.58 0.79 -34.00
N ARG A 224 8.28 1.08 -32.72
CA ARG A 224 8.33 2.44 -32.18
C ARG A 224 9.75 3.01 -32.29
N PHE A 225 10.76 2.25 -31.90
CA PHE A 225 12.16 2.69 -31.94
C PHE A 225 12.58 3.07 -33.35
N LEU A 226 12.20 2.27 -34.36
CA LEU A 226 12.48 2.55 -35.77
C LEU A 226 11.83 3.86 -36.25
N PHE A 227 10.52 4.03 -36.06
CA PHE A 227 9.83 5.25 -36.52
C PHE A 227 10.24 6.50 -35.74
N CYS A 228 10.61 6.37 -34.46
CA CYS A 228 11.12 7.50 -33.68
C CYS A 228 12.53 7.90 -34.10
N ALA A 229 13.41 6.93 -34.43
CA ALA A 229 14.73 7.22 -34.96
C ALA A 229 14.63 7.94 -36.33
N GLU A 230 13.75 7.47 -37.23
CA GLU A 230 13.48 8.16 -38.50
C GLU A 230 13.02 9.61 -38.27
N ALA A 231 12.06 9.81 -37.36
CA ALA A 231 11.52 11.11 -37.01
C ALA A 231 12.58 12.06 -36.40
N LEU A 232 13.43 11.54 -35.51
CA LEU A 232 14.52 12.26 -34.88
C LEU A 232 15.50 12.76 -35.93
N TYR A 233 16.02 11.87 -36.79
CA TYR A 233 17.01 12.26 -37.79
C TYR A 233 16.43 13.20 -38.85
N LYS A 234 15.15 13.04 -39.18
CA LYS A 234 14.46 13.99 -40.07
C LYS A 234 14.39 15.40 -39.47
N ALA A 235 13.97 15.52 -38.20
CA ALA A 235 13.91 16.83 -37.53
C ALA A 235 15.31 17.44 -37.33
N GLN A 236 16.31 16.63 -37.02
CA GLN A 236 17.70 17.07 -36.91
C GLN A 236 18.24 17.59 -38.24
N ALA A 237 17.97 16.90 -39.36
CA ALA A 237 18.38 17.35 -40.68
C ALA A 237 17.68 18.65 -41.10
N GLU A 238 16.41 18.83 -40.72
CA GLU A 238 15.63 20.04 -41.02
C GLU A 238 16.08 21.27 -40.21
N THR A 239 16.42 21.07 -38.93
CA THR A 239 16.71 22.17 -37.99
C THR A 239 18.20 22.47 -37.82
N GLY A 240 19.08 21.50 -38.13
CA GLY A 240 20.52 21.59 -37.88
C GLY A 240 20.92 21.43 -36.41
N GLU A 241 19.96 21.26 -35.49
CA GLU A 241 20.23 21.00 -34.07
C GLU A 241 20.20 19.50 -33.76
N ILE A 242 21.07 19.02 -32.86
CA ILE A 242 20.98 17.66 -32.32
C ILE A 242 19.63 17.47 -31.61
N LYS A 243 18.93 16.39 -31.93
CA LYS A 243 17.63 16.03 -31.36
C LYS A 243 17.67 14.67 -30.66
N GLY A 244 16.78 14.47 -29.70
CA GLY A 244 16.63 13.18 -29.02
C GLY A 244 15.17 12.78 -28.81
N HIS A 245 14.96 11.47 -28.68
CA HIS A 245 13.71 10.91 -28.18
C HIS A 245 14.04 9.87 -27.12
N TYR A 246 13.51 10.00 -25.91
CA TYR A 246 13.83 9.08 -24.83
C TYR A 246 13.10 7.76 -25.06
N LEU A 247 13.78 6.80 -25.69
CA LEU A 247 13.24 5.47 -25.97
C LEU A 247 13.20 4.64 -24.68
N ASN A 248 12.02 4.16 -24.28
CA ASN A 248 11.84 3.50 -22.99
C ASN A 248 12.34 2.03 -23.01
N ALA A 249 13.41 1.79 -22.23
CA ALA A 249 14.04 0.49 -22.06
C ALA A 249 13.37 -0.38 -20.98
N THR A 250 12.50 0.18 -20.11
CA THR A 250 11.82 -0.55 -19.03
C THR A 250 11.12 -1.80 -19.55
N ALA A 251 11.41 -2.96 -18.96
CA ALA A 251 10.91 -4.27 -19.38
C ALA A 251 10.65 -5.19 -18.18
N GLY A 252 10.01 -6.34 -18.44
CA GLY A 252 9.71 -7.32 -17.38
C GLY A 252 10.91 -8.13 -16.89
N THR A 253 12.01 -8.15 -17.64
CA THR A 253 13.28 -8.80 -17.23
C THR A 253 14.48 -7.95 -17.67
N CYS A 254 15.63 -8.18 -17.05
CA CYS A 254 16.86 -7.45 -17.37
C CYS A 254 17.34 -7.74 -18.81
N GLU A 255 17.15 -8.97 -19.31
CA GLU A 255 17.54 -9.36 -20.67
C GLU A 255 16.77 -8.57 -21.72
N GLU A 256 15.44 -8.43 -21.54
CA GLU A 256 14.63 -7.63 -22.45
C GLU A 256 14.90 -6.12 -22.31
N MET A 257 15.25 -5.65 -21.10
CA MET A 257 15.67 -4.25 -20.90
C MET A 257 16.96 -3.95 -21.68
N ILE A 258 17.99 -4.78 -21.51
CA ILE A 258 19.27 -4.62 -22.20
C ILE A 258 19.09 -4.79 -23.72
N LYS A 259 18.28 -5.75 -24.18
CA LYS A 259 17.98 -5.91 -25.61
C LYS A 259 17.41 -4.65 -26.26
N ARG A 260 16.57 -3.89 -25.54
CA ARG A 260 16.05 -2.60 -26.00
C ARG A 260 17.14 -1.54 -26.04
N ALA A 261 17.96 -1.44 -24.99
CA ALA A 261 19.07 -0.50 -24.93
C ALA A 261 20.11 -0.76 -26.05
N VAL A 262 20.43 -2.02 -26.32
CA VAL A 262 21.29 -2.45 -27.44
C VAL A 262 20.70 -1.99 -28.77
N PHE A 263 19.41 -2.20 -28.99
CA PHE A 263 18.80 -1.77 -30.25
C PHE A 263 18.74 -0.23 -30.39
N ALA A 264 18.51 0.51 -29.30
CA ALA A 264 18.60 1.97 -29.31
C ALA A 264 20.02 2.44 -29.69
N ARG A 265 21.05 1.79 -29.12
CA ARG A 265 22.45 2.02 -29.48
C ARG A 265 22.74 1.73 -30.95
N GLU A 266 22.23 0.61 -31.49
CA GLU A 266 22.37 0.26 -32.91
C GLU A 266 21.75 1.29 -33.85
N LEU A 267 20.66 1.95 -33.43
CA LEU A 267 20.03 3.04 -34.18
C LEU A 267 20.79 4.37 -34.08
N GLY A 268 21.81 4.47 -33.22
CA GLY A 268 22.62 5.67 -33.02
C GLY A 268 21.91 6.80 -32.29
N VAL A 269 20.77 6.54 -31.62
CA VAL A 269 20.04 7.58 -30.89
C VAL A 269 20.83 8.05 -29.66
N PRO A 270 20.70 9.32 -29.22
CA PRO A 270 21.56 9.85 -28.15
C PRO A 270 21.11 9.46 -26.74
N ILE A 271 19.86 9.02 -26.55
CA ILE A 271 19.24 8.92 -25.21
C ILE A 271 18.18 7.81 -25.14
N VAL A 272 18.13 7.12 -24.01
CA VAL A 272 17.08 6.17 -23.61
C VAL A 272 16.46 6.60 -22.28
N MET A 273 15.33 5.99 -21.88
CA MET A 273 14.77 6.17 -20.54
C MET A 273 14.48 4.87 -19.79
N HIS A 274 14.41 4.98 -18.46
CA HIS A 274 14.09 3.88 -17.55
C HIS A 274 13.24 4.35 -16.35
N ASP A 275 12.33 3.48 -15.91
CA ASP A 275 11.45 3.70 -14.76
C ASP A 275 12.07 3.03 -13.52
N TYR A 276 13.04 3.69 -12.89
CA TYR A 276 13.99 3.05 -11.98
C TYR A 276 13.41 2.37 -10.74
N LEU A 277 12.31 2.89 -10.15
CA LEU A 277 11.70 2.26 -8.97
C LEU A 277 10.89 1.03 -9.35
N THR A 278 10.11 1.12 -10.43
CA THR A 278 9.29 0.00 -10.91
C THR A 278 10.12 -1.08 -11.59
N GLY A 279 11.26 -0.72 -12.20
CA GLY A 279 12.25 -1.68 -12.69
C GLY A 279 13.20 -2.20 -11.60
N GLY A 280 13.44 -1.40 -10.55
CA GLY A 280 14.31 -1.70 -9.42
C GLY A 280 15.73 -1.15 -9.57
N PHE A 281 16.37 -0.83 -8.44
CA PHE A 281 17.73 -0.28 -8.40
C PHE A 281 18.79 -1.18 -9.04
N THR A 282 18.70 -2.51 -8.87
CA THR A 282 19.65 -3.45 -9.49
C THR A 282 19.61 -3.39 -11.02
N ALA A 283 18.40 -3.33 -11.60
CA ALA A 283 18.23 -3.16 -13.05
C ALA A 283 18.72 -1.78 -13.51
N ASN A 284 18.40 -0.73 -12.73
CA ASN A 284 18.85 0.62 -13.04
C ASN A 284 20.37 0.77 -13.06
N THR A 285 21.07 0.29 -12.03
CA THR A 285 22.54 0.36 -11.97
C THR A 285 23.17 -0.42 -13.12
N SER A 286 22.62 -1.59 -13.48
CA SER A 286 23.07 -2.35 -14.64
C SER A 286 22.91 -1.57 -15.95
N LEU A 287 21.77 -0.89 -16.13
CA LEU A 287 21.52 -0.05 -17.30
C LEU A 287 22.42 1.20 -17.31
N ALA A 288 22.70 1.80 -16.15
CA ALA A 288 23.60 2.95 -16.04
C ALA A 288 25.04 2.60 -16.43
N HIS A 289 25.54 1.43 -16.02
CA HIS A 289 26.84 0.92 -16.49
C HIS A 289 26.83 0.69 -18.01
N TYR A 290 25.78 0.03 -18.53
CA TYR A 290 25.62 -0.17 -19.96
C TYR A 290 25.62 1.16 -20.74
N CYS A 291 24.88 2.15 -20.28
CA CYS A 291 24.79 3.48 -20.88
C CYS A 291 26.13 4.21 -20.92
N ARG A 292 26.93 4.13 -19.84
CA ARG A 292 28.29 4.67 -19.79
C ARG A 292 29.17 4.02 -20.86
N ASP A 293 29.20 2.70 -20.90
CA ASP A 293 30.06 1.92 -21.81
C ASP A 293 29.67 2.08 -23.29
N ASN A 294 28.42 2.48 -23.55
CA ASN A 294 27.86 2.60 -24.90
C ASN A 294 27.56 4.03 -25.34
N GLY A 295 27.88 5.02 -24.51
CA GLY A 295 27.72 6.45 -24.85
C GLY A 295 26.27 6.95 -24.93
N LEU A 296 25.30 6.23 -24.34
CA LEU A 296 23.88 6.59 -24.31
C LEU A 296 23.56 7.44 -23.09
N LEU A 297 22.91 8.59 -23.28
CA LEU A 297 22.31 9.31 -22.14
C LEU A 297 21.19 8.47 -21.52
N LEU A 298 21.03 8.57 -20.19
CA LEU A 298 20.03 7.82 -19.43
C LEU A 298 19.06 8.73 -18.69
N HIS A 299 17.85 8.88 -19.23
CA HIS A 299 16.78 9.59 -18.55
C HIS A 299 16.04 8.71 -17.54
N ILE A 300 15.87 9.19 -16.31
CA ILE A 300 15.14 8.46 -15.27
C ILE A 300 13.77 9.07 -15.01
N HIS A 301 12.74 8.25 -15.17
CA HIS A 301 11.40 8.59 -14.74
C HIS A 301 11.10 7.94 -13.39
N ARG A 302 10.49 8.71 -12.48
CA ARG A 302 10.27 8.33 -11.08
C ARG A 302 8.92 7.64 -10.81
N ALA A 303 8.43 6.83 -11.75
CA ALA A 303 7.15 6.14 -11.56
C ALA A 303 7.10 5.43 -10.19
N MET A 304 5.95 5.44 -9.51
CA MET A 304 5.73 4.90 -8.15
C MET A 304 6.28 5.73 -6.97
N HIS A 305 7.11 6.76 -7.18
CA HIS A 305 7.75 7.50 -6.06
C HIS A 305 6.76 8.02 -4.99
N ALA A 306 5.63 8.58 -5.40
CA ALA A 306 4.62 9.17 -4.50
C ALA A 306 3.85 8.15 -3.64
N VAL A 307 4.00 6.84 -3.91
CA VAL A 307 3.54 5.79 -2.98
C VAL A 307 4.40 5.81 -1.70
N ILE A 308 5.65 6.23 -1.82
CA ILE A 308 6.67 6.16 -0.78
C ILE A 308 6.95 7.54 -0.16
N ASP A 309 6.97 8.61 -0.96
CA ASP A 309 7.52 9.91 -0.52
C ASP A 309 6.48 10.98 -0.14
N ARG A 310 5.20 10.76 -0.45
CA ARG A 310 4.15 11.77 -0.35
C ARG A 310 3.81 12.16 1.09
N GLN A 311 3.67 11.19 1.98
CA GLN A 311 3.21 11.44 3.34
C GLN A 311 4.37 11.91 4.23
N LYS A 312 4.14 12.95 5.04
CA LYS A 312 5.18 13.52 5.92
C LYS A 312 5.48 12.63 7.13
N ASN A 313 4.53 11.82 7.58
CA ASN A 313 4.68 10.96 8.75
C ASN A 313 5.35 9.60 8.46
N HIS A 314 5.20 9.04 7.26
CA HIS A 314 5.67 7.68 6.94
C HIS A 314 6.26 7.59 5.53
N GLY A 315 7.32 6.79 5.37
CA GLY A 315 7.90 6.44 4.07
C GLY A 315 9.33 6.94 3.86
N ILE A 316 9.71 7.31 2.64
CA ILE A 316 11.08 7.78 2.34
C ILE A 316 10.97 9.08 1.57
N HIS A 317 11.53 10.17 2.07
CA HIS A 317 11.46 11.45 1.38
C HIS A 317 12.18 11.39 0.02
N PHE A 318 11.65 12.10 -0.99
CA PHE A 318 12.19 12.09 -2.35
C PHE A 318 13.69 12.44 -2.43
N ARG A 319 14.18 13.36 -1.59
CA ARG A 319 15.61 13.71 -1.47
C ARG A 319 16.54 12.49 -1.27
N VAL A 320 16.09 11.50 -0.51
CA VAL A 320 16.84 10.25 -0.29
C VAL A 320 16.84 9.41 -1.57
N LEU A 321 15.69 9.33 -2.25
CA LEU A 321 15.57 8.67 -3.54
C LEU A 321 16.40 9.36 -4.63
N ALA A 322 16.54 10.68 -4.57
CA ALA A 322 17.38 11.49 -5.46
C ALA A 322 18.87 11.19 -5.23
N LYS A 323 19.33 11.18 -3.97
CA LYS A 323 20.70 10.75 -3.61
C LYS A 323 20.98 9.31 -4.08
N ALA A 324 20.05 8.40 -3.82
CA ALA A 324 20.14 7.01 -4.24
C ALA A 324 20.24 6.85 -5.76
N LEU A 325 19.46 7.62 -6.53
CA LEU A 325 19.55 7.60 -7.98
C LEU A 325 20.86 8.22 -8.48
N ARG A 326 21.32 9.35 -7.91
CA ARG A 326 22.62 9.93 -8.28
C ARG A 326 23.77 8.94 -8.10
N MET A 327 23.73 8.10 -7.06
CA MET A 327 24.69 6.99 -6.89
C MET A 327 24.46 5.84 -7.89
N SER A 328 23.23 5.34 -8.04
CA SER A 328 22.90 4.23 -8.96
C SER A 328 23.22 4.56 -10.42
N GLY A 329 23.04 5.82 -10.80
CA GLY A 329 23.33 6.37 -12.13
C GLY A 329 22.07 6.66 -12.93
N GLY A 330 21.93 7.93 -13.30
CA GLY A 330 20.96 8.46 -14.25
C GLY A 330 21.38 9.88 -14.62
N ASP A 331 21.35 10.22 -15.91
CA ASP A 331 21.74 11.56 -16.37
C ASP A 331 20.64 12.58 -16.07
N HIS A 332 19.37 12.15 -16.13
CA HIS A 332 18.22 12.97 -15.73
C HIS A 332 17.44 12.31 -14.60
N ILE A 333 16.72 13.12 -13.82
CA ILE A 333 15.60 12.62 -13.00
C ILE A 333 14.48 13.65 -12.90
N HIS A 334 13.22 13.18 -12.95
CA HIS A 334 12.06 14.01 -12.64
C HIS A 334 12.10 14.54 -11.20
N SER A 335 11.98 15.86 -11.02
CA SER A 335 12.20 16.55 -9.75
C SER A 335 11.03 17.46 -9.35
N GLY A 336 9.84 17.24 -9.91
CA GLY A 336 8.66 18.10 -9.62
C GLY A 336 8.71 19.42 -10.39
N THR A 337 7.67 20.24 -10.21
CA THR A 337 7.48 21.48 -10.99
C THR A 337 7.16 22.70 -10.13
N VAL A 338 6.81 22.51 -8.85
CA VAL A 338 6.24 23.52 -7.95
C VAL A 338 4.86 24.03 -8.38
N VAL A 339 4.75 24.54 -9.61
CA VAL A 339 3.54 25.19 -10.16
C VAL A 339 2.66 24.27 -11.01
N GLY A 340 3.09 23.02 -11.23
CA GLY A 340 2.35 22.08 -12.07
C GLY A 340 1.34 21.23 -11.29
N LYS A 341 0.77 20.24 -11.97
CA LYS A 341 -0.33 19.43 -11.43
C LYS A 341 0.06 18.39 -10.36
N LEU A 342 1.35 18.22 -10.10
CA LEU A 342 1.87 17.25 -9.13
C LEU A 342 2.50 18.03 -7.97
N GLU A 343 2.38 17.51 -6.76
CA GLU A 343 2.91 18.16 -5.57
C GLU A 343 4.42 18.45 -5.68
N GLY A 344 4.81 19.62 -5.18
CA GLY A 344 6.18 20.02 -4.96
C GLY A 344 6.21 21.35 -4.21
N GLU A 345 6.49 21.31 -2.91
CA GLU A 345 6.76 22.54 -2.16
C GLU A 345 8.09 23.16 -2.66
N ARG A 346 8.15 24.48 -2.77
CA ARG A 346 9.23 25.21 -3.44
C ARG A 346 10.58 25.00 -2.75
N GLU A 347 10.68 25.27 -1.45
CA GLU A 347 11.97 25.20 -0.73
C GLU A 347 12.50 23.77 -0.63
N ILE A 348 11.61 22.80 -0.38
CA ILE A 348 11.97 21.37 -0.42
C ILE A 348 12.43 20.96 -1.83
N THR A 349 11.80 21.50 -2.88
CA THR A 349 12.21 21.22 -4.27
C THR A 349 13.59 21.77 -4.58
N LEU A 350 13.87 23.00 -4.19
CA LEU A 350 15.20 23.60 -4.33
C LEU A 350 16.26 22.76 -3.61
N GLY A 351 15.97 22.31 -2.39
CA GLY A 351 16.89 21.47 -1.61
C GLY A 351 17.32 20.19 -2.31
N PHE A 352 16.38 19.41 -2.88
CA PHE A 352 16.77 18.19 -3.60
C PHE A 352 17.27 18.44 -5.03
N VAL A 353 17.01 19.61 -5.63
CA VAL A 353 17.65 20.04 -6.88
C VAL A 353 19.13 20.32 -6.65
N ASP A 354 19.48 21.01 -5.56
CA ASP A 354 20.87 21.27 -5.18
C ASP A 354 21.62 19.93 -4.93
N LEU A 355 20.98 18.99 -4.21
CA LEU A 355 21.52 17.64 -4.00
C LEU A 355 21.75 16.84 -5.30
N LEU A 356 21.01 17.13 -6.37
CA LEU A 356 21.17 16.48 -7.67
C LEU A 356 22.30 17.10 -8.49
N ARG A 357 22.49 18.42 -8.42
CA ARG A 357 23.40 19.15 -9.31
C ARG A 357 24.77 19.42 -8.70
N ASP A 358 24.79 19.88 -7.45
CA ASP A 358 25.96 20.51 -6.87
C ASP A 358 26.95 19.45 -6.37
N ASP A 359 28.23 19.83 -6.26
CA ASP A 359 29.27 18.93 -5.74
C ASP A 359 29.29 18.90 -4.21
N TYR A 360 28.98 20.04 -3.57
CA TYR A 360 28.96 20.20 -2.13
C TYR A 360 27.70 20.95 -1.69
N ILE A 361 26.94 20.36 -0.77
CA ILE A 361 25.67 20.91 -0.29
C ILE A 361 25.75 21.01 1.22
N GLU A 362 25.66 22.23 1.76
CA GLU A 362 25.67 22.46 3.19
C GLU A 362 24.35 22.04 3.85
N LYS A 363 24.41 21.69 5.13
CA LYS A 363 23.22 21.48 5.96
C LYS A 363 22.36 22.75 5.98
N ASP A 364 21.15 22.64 5.46
CA ASP A 364 20.12 23.68 5.51
C ASP A 364 18.75 23.07 5.83
N ARG A 365 18.29 23.25 7.07
CA ARG A 365 17.01 22.71 7.53
C ARG A 365 15.80 23.40 6.89
N SER A 366 15.93 24.63 6.38
CA SER A 366 14.83 25.35 5.73
C SER A 366 14.43 24.71 4.39
N ARG A 367 15.41 24.13 3.69
CA ARG A 367 15.20 23.31 2.47
C ARG A 367 15.12 21.80 2.74
N GLY A 368 15.08 21.41 4.01
CA GLY A 368 15.00 20.02 4.44
C GLY A 368 16.28 19.21 4.25
N ILE A 369 17.45 19.84 4.15
CA ILE A 369 18.76 19.19 4.11
C ILE A 369 19.25 19.00 5.55
N TYR A 370 19.33 17.76 6.02
CA TYR A 370 19.69 17.46 7.42
C TYR A 370 21.19 17.33 7.62
N PHE A 371 21.91 16.94 6.57
CA PHE A 371 23.34 16.71 6.58
C PHE A 371 24.02 17.43 5.42
N THR A 372 25.20 17.97 5.69
CA THR A 372 26.12 18.38 4.64
C THR A 372 26.50 17.15 3.80
N GLN A 373 26.44 17.29 2.47
CA GLN A 373 26.74 16.23 1.51
C GLN A 373 27.84 16.69 0.56
N ASP A 374 28.96 15.96 0.56
CA ASP A 374 30.03 16.09 -0.42
C ASP A 374 29.93 14.92 -1.40
N TRP A 375 29.83 15.23 -2.70
CA TRP A 375 29.74 14.24 -3.77
C TRP A 375 31.09 13.88 -4.38
N VAL A 376 32.19 14.54 -3.97
CA VAL A 376 33.57 14.24 -4.39
C VAL A 376 33.69 13.97 -5.88
N SER A 377 33.14 14.92 -6.65
CA SER A 377 33.13 14.95 -8.12
C SER A 377 32.27 13.88 -8.80
N LEU A 378 31.33 13.25 -8.08
CA LEU A 378 30.29 12.45 -8.73
C LEU A 378 29.46 13.38 -9.63
N PRO A 379 29.26 13.05 -10.93
CA PRO A 379 28.60 13.97 -11.85
C PRO A 379 27.23 14.43 -11.36
N GLY A 380 26.88 15.67 -11.67
CA GLY A 380 25.55 16.21 -11.41
C GLY A 380 24.50 15.54 -12.29
N VAL A 381 23.29 15.37 -11.76
CA VAL A 381 22.10 14.86 -12.46
C VAL A 381 21.24 16.04 -12.88
N LEU A 382 20.77 16.02 -14.11
CA LEU A 382 19.95 17.08 -14.67
C LEU A 382 18.49 16.96 -14.17
N PRO A 383 17.98 17.90 -13.35
CA PRO A 383 16.62 17.88 -12.85
C PRO A 383 15.60 18.13 -13.98
N VAL A 384 14.53 17.35 -13.98
CA VAL A 384 13.46 17.44 -14.99
C VAL A 384 12.16 17.93 -14.36
N ALA A 385 11.72 19.12 -14.76
CA ALA A 385 10.43 19.68 -14.40
C ALA A 385 9.37 19.26 -15.43
N SER A 386 8.42 18.42 -15.01
CA SER A 386 7.42 17.83 -15.91
C SER A 386 6.07 17.62 -15.23
N GLY A 387 5.00 17.96 -15.95
CA GLY A 387 3.61 17.65 -15.56
C GLY A 387 2.75 18.87 -15.29
N GLY A 388 1.75 19.11 -16.16
CA GLY A 388 0.77 20.18 -15.97
C GLY A 388 1.32 21.60 -16.15
N ILE A 389 2.48 21.76 -16.79
CA ILE A 389 3.09 23.06 -17.06
C ILE A 389 2.82 23.53 -18.51
N HIS A 390 2.84 24.85 -18.72
CA HIS A 390 2.58 25.55 -19.99
C HIS A 390 3.33 26.89 -20.03
N VAL A 391 3.23 27.63 -21.15
CA VAL A 391 4.02 28.85 -21.43
C VAL A 391 4.00 29.92 -20.32
N TRP A 392 2.85 30.15 -19.65
CA TRP A 392 2.79 31.09 -18.52
C TRP A 392 3.62 30.70 -17.30
N HIS A 393 3.95 29.42 -17.14
CA HIS A 393 4.82 28.94 -16.07
C HIS A 393 6.31 29.12 -16.39
N MET A 394 6.68 29.48 -17.63
CA MET A 394 8.07 29.55 -18.08
C MET A 394 8.96 30.48 -17.23
N PRO A 395 8.52 31.68 -16.82
CA PRO A 395 9.34 32.55 -15.97
C PRO A 395 9.66 31.90 -14.62
N ALA A 396 8.65 31.35 -13.94
CA ALA A 396 8.82 30.69 -12.64
C ALA A 396 9.70 29.43 -12.75
N LEU A 397 9.52 28.63 -13.80
CA LEU A 397 10.35 27.43 -14.02
C LEU A 397 11.83 27.79 -14.28
N THR A 398 12.07 28.85 -15.06
CA THR A 398 13.42 29.34 -15.37
C THR A 398 14.11 29.89 -14.12
N GLU A 399 13.34 30.53 -13.23
CA GLU A 399 13.84 31.06 -11.96
C GLU A 399 14.12 29.94 -10.94
N ILE A 400 13.19 29.00 -10.75
CA ILE A 400 13.32 27.91 -9.77
C ILE A 400 14.42 26.93 -10.16
N PHE A 401 14.43 26.46 -11.41
CA PHE A 401 15.30 25.37 -11.82
C PHE A 401 16.60 25.85 -12.48
N GLY A 402 16.68 27.10 -12.94
CA GLY A 402 17.86 27.62 -13.63
C GLY A 402 18.18 26.88 -14.94
N ASP A 403 19.34 27.16 -15.52
CA ASP A 403 19.69 26.66 -16.85
C ASP A 403 19.87 25.15 -16.91
N ASP A 404 20.49 24.55 -15.88
CA ASP A 404 20.70 23.10 -15.79
C ASP A 404 19.43 22.37 -15.35
N SER A 405 18.46 22.37 -16.26
CA SER A 405 17.16 21.71 -16.11
C SER A 405 16.57 21.28 -17.46
N VAL A 406 15.68 20.29 -17.46
CA VAL A 406 14.81 19.98 -18.62
C VAL A 406 13.38 20.32 -18.27
N LEU A 407 12.76 21.21 -19.04
CA LEU A 407 11.36 21.59 -18.87
C LEU A 407 10.49 20.82 -19.89
N GLN A 408 9.54 20.02 -19.40
CA GLN A 408 8.77 19.12 -20.25
C GLN A 408 7.28 19.49 -20.38
N PHE A 409 6.89 19.80 -21.61
CA PHE A 409 5.54 20.26 -21.96
C PHE A 409 4.80 19.20 -22.78
N GLY A 410 4.24 18.18 -22.12
CA GLY A 410 3.40 17.17 -22.78
C GLY A 410 2.12 17.76 -23.36
N GLY A 411 1.11 17.96 -22.50
CA GLY A 411 -0.13 18.64 -22.88
C GLY A 411 0.10 20.07 -23.38
N GLY A 412 1.08 20.78 -22.81
CA GLY A 412 1.49 22.13 -23.22
C GLY A 412 2.11 22.24 -24.62
N THR A 413 2.36 21.12 -25.32
CA THR A 413 2.77 21.10 -26.72
C THR A 413 1.69 20.48 -27.60
N LEU A 414 1.28 19.23 -27.31
CA LEU A 414 0.33 18.50 -28.16
C LEU A 414 -1.11 19.03 -28.06
N GLY A 415 -1.44 19.77 -27.00
CA GLY A 415 -2.73 20.43 -26.83
C GLY A 415 -2.83 21.81 -27.49
N HIS A 416 -1.77 22.26 -28.17
CA HIS A 416 -1.78 23.54 -28.87
C HIS A 416 -2.82 23.54 -30.01
N PRO A 417 -3.65 24.59 -30.17
CA PRO A 417 -4.77 24.59 -31.10
C PRO A 417 -4.36 24.47 -32.58
N TRP A 418 -3.10 24.78 -32.91
CA TRP A 418 -2.55 24.71 -34.26
C TRP A 418 -1.65 23.47 -34.50
N GLY A 419 -1.64 22.53 -33.56
CA GLY A 419 -0.86 21.30 -33.64
C GLY A 419 0.52 21.36 -32.98
N ASN A 420 1.23 20.24 -33.05
CA ASN A 420 2.43 19.97 -32.24
C ASN A 420 3.60 20.92 -32.52
N ALA A 421 3.90 21.19 -33.80
CA ALA A 421 5.04 22.05 -34.15
C ALA A 421 4.82 23.51 -33.67
N PRO A 422 3.65 24.15 -33.89
CA PRO A 422 3.36 25.43 -33.25
C PRO A 422 3.43 25.41 -31.72
N GLY A 423 2.95 24.34 -31.06
CA GLY A 423 3.09 24.19 -29.61
C GLY A 423 4.54 24.14 -29.15
N ALA A 424 5.41 23.48 -29.92
CA ALA A 424 6.84 23.43 -29.65
C ALA A 424 7.50 24.80 -29.84
N VAL A 425 7.12 25.53 -30.90
CA VAL A 425 7.61 26.90 -31.16
C VAL A 425 7.22 27.82 -30.01
N ALA A 426 5.96 27.78 -29.55
CA ALA A 426 5.48 28.59 -28.44
C ALA A 426 6.30 28.38 -27.16
N ASN A 427 6.58 27.12 -26.79
CA ASN A 427 7.40 26.80 -25.63
C ASN A 427 8.86 27.25 -25.80
N ARG A 428 9.44 27.09 -27.00
CA ARG A 428 10.80 27.53 -27.30
C ARG A 428 10.95 29.05 -27.22
N VAL A 429 10.04 29.79 -27.85
CA VAL A 429 10.02 31.26 -27.82
C VAL A 429 9.84 31.78 -26.39
N ALA A 430 8.90 31.22 -25.63
CA ALA A 430 8.69 31.62 -24.23
C ALA A 430 9.96 31.42 -23.39
N LEU A 431 10.66 30.30 -23.57
CA LEU A 431 11.89 30.02 -22.84
C LEU A 431 13.01 31.00 -23.20
N GLU A 432 13.27 31.18 -24.49
CA GLU A 432 14.35 32.07 -24.95
C GLU A 432 14.10 33.53 -24.56
N ALA A 433 12.84 33.98 -24.58
CA ALA A 433 12.47 35.30 -24.08
C ALA A 433 12.73 35.45 -22.57
N CYS A 434 12.41 34.43 -21.76
CA CYS A 434 12.68 34.45 -20.32
C CYS A 434 14.20 34.46 -20.03
N VAL A 435 14.96 33.63 -20.74
CA VAL A 435 16.42 33.56 -20.59
C VAL A 435 17.08 34.89 -21.00
N GLN A 436 16.65 35.47 -22.12
CA GLN A 436 17.14 36.78 -22.57
C GLN A 436 16.84 37.84 -21.51
N ALA A 437 15.59 37.96 -21.07
CA ALA A 437 15.18 38.95 -20.07
C ALA A 437 15.95 38.80 -18.75
N ARG A 438 16.13 37.56 -18.25
CA ARG A 438 16.94 37.28 -17.06
C ARG A 438 18.39 37.74 -17.25
N ASN A 439 19.00 37.41 -18.38
CA ASN A 439 20.39 37.76 -18.67
C ASN A 439 20.58 39.29 -18.88
N GLU A 440 19.52 40.00 -19.27
CA GLU A 440 19.46 41.47 -19.32
C GLU A 440 19.18 42.11 -17.95
N GLY A 441 18.99 41.31 -16.89
CA GLY A 441 18.82 41.78 -15.51
C GLY A 441 17.37 42.02 -15.08
N ARG A 442 16.38 41.57 -15.85
CA ARG A 442 14.96 41.65 -15.46
C ARG A 442 14.60 40.62 -14.39
N ASP A 443 13.68 40.98 -13.51
CA ASP A 443 13.21 40.10 -12.45
C ASP A 443 12.09 39.18 -12.96
N LEU A 444 12.42 37.92 -13.25
CA LEU A 444 11.44 36.95 -13.77
C LEU A 444 10.27 36.68 -12.82
N ALA A 445 10.48 36.79 -11.50
CA ALA A 445 9.43 36.53 -10.52
C ALA A 445 8.37 37.64 -10.52
N ARG A 446 8.77 38.88 -10.84
CA ARG A 446 7.89 40.06 -10.86
C ARG A 446 7.39 40.41 -12.26
N GLU A 447 8.27 40.33 -13.26
CA GLU A 447 8.04 40.80 -14.62
C GLU A 447 7.70 39.66 -15.61
N GLY A 448 7.69 38.39 -15.15
CA GLY A 448 7.53 37.22 -16.01
C GLY A 448 6.32 37.26 -16.94
N ASN A 449 5.16 37.69 -16.44
CA ASN A 449 3.95 37.81 -17.26
C ASN A 449 4.06 38.89 -18.34
N GLU A 450 4.79 39.98 -18.08
CA GLU A 450 4.99 41.05 -19.05
C GLU A 450 5.93 40.59 -20.17
N ILE A 451 7.01 39.90 -19.81
CA ILE A 451 7.96 39.29 -20.77
C ILE A 451 7.24 38.36 -21.74
N ILE A 452 6.37 37.47 -21.22
CA ILE A 452 5.58 36.55 -22.07
C ILE A 452 4.62 37.31 -22.98
N ARG A 453 3.95 38.36 -22.48
CA ARG A 453 3.08 39.20 -23.31
C ARG A 453 3.86 39.95 -24.39
N GLU A 454 5.05 40.46 -24.09
CA GLU A 454 5.92 41.12 -25.07
C GLU A 454 6.34 40.17 -26.18
N ALA A 455 6.77 38.95 -25.82
CA ALA A 455 7.12 37.91 -26.78
C ALA A 455 5.92 37.50 -27.67
N SER A 456 4.71 37.44 -27.11
CA SER A 456 3.50 37.11 -27.85
C SER A 456 3.10 38.13 -28.93
N LYS A 457 3.62 39.36 -28.89
CA LYS A 457 3.34 40.38 -29.92
C LYS A 457 3.95 40.03 -31.28
N TRP A 458 5.04 39.26 -31.29
CA TRP A 458 5.76 38.89 -32.51
C TRP A 458 5.80 37.38 -32.77
N SER A 459 5.41 36.52 -31.81
CA SER A 459 5.18 35.09 -32.02
C SER A 459 3.68 34.74 -31.95
N PRO A 460 3.02 34.51 -33.09
CA PRO A 460 1.62 34.09 -33.13
C PRO A 460 1.35 32.76 -32.41
N GLU A 461 2.30 31.82 -32.48
CA GLU A 461 2.21 30.53 -31.80
C GLU A 461 2.18 30.72 -30.28
N LEU A 462 3.06 31.58 -29.74
CA LEU A 462 3.03 31.90 -28.32
C LEU A 462 1.74 32.63 -27.93
N ALA A 463 1.25 33.57 -28.74
CA ALA A 463 -0.02 34.24 -28.47
C ALA A 463 -1.20 33.26 -28.36
N ALA A 464 -1.27 32.28 -29.27
CA ALA A 464 -2.30 31.24 -29.24
C ALA A 464 -2.18 30.35 -27.99
N ALA A 465 -0.97 29.92 -27.63
CA ALA A 465 -0.73 29.15 -26.41
C ALA A 465 -1.11 29.92 -25.14
N CYS A 466 -0.76 31.21 -25.09
CA CYS A 466 -1.08 32.11 -23.99
C CYS A 466 -2.59 32.25 -23.79
N GLU A 467 -3.35 32.41 -24.87
CA GLU A 467 -4.81 32.57 -24.80
C GLU A 467 -5.50 31.31 -24.28
N VAL A 468 -5.03 30.12 -24.67
CA VAL A 468 -5.63 28.84 -24.27
C VAL A 468 -5.44 28.53 -22.79
N TRP A 469 -4.29 28.90 -22.19
CA TRP A 469 -3.93 28.47 -20.83
C TRP A 469 -3.78 29.59 -19.80
N LYS A 470 -4.18 30.83 -20.10
CA LYS A 470 -4.03 31.99 -19.20
C LYS A 470 -4.68 31.84 -17.82
N GLU A 471 -5.77 31.07 -17.73
CA GLU A 471 -6.49 30.87 -16.46
C GLU A 471 -6.18 29.53 -15.78
N ILE A 472 -5.32 28.71 -16.37
CA ILE A 472 -5.01 27.39 -15.82
C ILE A 472 -3.90 27.53 -14.78
N LYS A 473 -4.22 27.15 -13.53
CA LYS A 473 -3.29 27.09 -12.41
C LYS A 473 -3.59 25.88 -11.53
N PHE A 474 -2.59 25.44 -10.79
CA PHE A 474 -2.69 24.32 -9.84
C PHE A 474 -2.31 24.81 -8.43
N GLU A 475 -3.24 25.50 -7.78
CA GLU A 475 -3.05 26.06 -6.44
C GLU A 475 -3.76 25.15 -5.43
N PHE A 476 -3.01 24.23 -4.82
CA PHE A 476 -3.48 23.30 -3.80
C PHE A 476 -2.50 23.29 -2.62
N PRO A 477 -2.97 23.27 -1.36
CA PRO A 477 -2.09 23.11 -0.22
C PRO A 477 -1.37 21.76 -0.26
N ALA A 478 -0.11 21.75 0.18
CA ALA A 478 0.68 20.54 0.31
C ALA A 478 0.25 19.77 1.58
N MET A 479 -0.84 19.00 1.48
CA MET A 479 -1.52 18.21 2.53
C MET A 479 -2.11 19.03 3.71
N ASP A 480 -3.37 18.69 4.03
CA ASP A 480 -4.46 19.54 4.56
C ASP A 480 -4.52 19.71 6.09
N THR A 481 -4.95 20.89 6.56
CA THR A 481 -5.26 21.28 7.95
C THR A 481 -6.56 22.13 8.02
N PHE A 482 -7.17 22.29 9.21
CA PHE A 482 -8.44 23.01 9.39
C PHE A 482 -8.36 24.51 9.03
N SER A 483 -7.21 25.16 9.22
CA SER A 483 -6.96 26.55 8.85
C SER A 483 -7.19 26.76 7.36
N ASP A 484 -6.90 25.73 6.56
CA ASP A 484 -7.05 25.74 5.11
C ASP A 484 -8.53 25.91 4.71
N ARG A 485 -9.48 25.38 5.49
CA ARG A 485 -10.91 25.55 5.17
C ARG A 485 -11.40 26.96 5.37
N ILE A 486 -10.93 27.66 6.41
CA ILE A 486 -11.24 29.07 6.61
C ILE A 486 -10.59 29.87 5.48
N GLU A 487 -9.30 29.66 5.23
CA GLU A 487 -8.55 30.36 4.15
C GLU A 487 -9.14 30.13 2.75
N LEU A 488 -9.70 28.95 2.48
CA LEU A 488 -10.38 28.64 1.21
C LEU A 488 -11.80 29.23 1.13
N SER A 489 -12.45 29.48 2.27
CA SER A 489 -13.84 29.92 2.32
C SER A 489 -14.01 31.43 2.33
N ILE A 490 -12.96 32.21 2.63
CA ILE A 490 -13.00 33.67 2.67
C ILE A 490 -11.83 34.29 1.90
N ASP A 491 -12.00 35.54 1.48
CA ASP A 491 -11.01 36.32 0.76
C ASP A 491 -9.72 36.43 1.59
N PRO A 492 -8.53 36.24 0.98
CA PRO A 492 -7.27 36.23 1.70
C PRO A 492 -7.03 37.49 2.55
N GLY A 493 -6.55 37.30 3.78
CA GLY A 493 -6.23 38.39 4.70
C GLY A 493 -7.44 39.06 5.37
N THR A 494 -8.65 38.52 5.21
CA THR A 494 -9.87 39.09 5.82
C THR A 494 -10.35 38.37 7.08
N TRP A 495 -9.70 37.27 7.46
CA TRP A 495 -10.05 36.50 8.66
C TRP A 495 -9.88 37.34 9.93
N ALA A 496 -10.96 37.47 10.70
CA ALA A 496 -10.96 38.06 12.02
C ALA A 496 -11.63 37.09 13.00
N PRO A 497 -10.84 36.30 13.75
CA PRO A 497 -11.37 35.31 14.69
C PRO A 497 -12.09 35.94 15.88
N MET A 498 -13.01 35.20 16.47
CA MET A 498 -13.81 35.58 17.65
C MET A 498 -13.69 34.52 18.74
N ASP A 499 -13.71 34.95 20.01
CA ASP A 499 -13.76 34.08 21.20
C ASP A 499 -12.63 33.02 21.25
N GLU A 500 -11.43 33.35 20.74
CA GLU A 500 -10.29 32.43 20.64
C GLU A 500 -9.88 31.83 21.99
N GLU A 501 -9.89 32.64 23.04
CA GLU A 501 -9.50 32.26 24.40
C GLU A 501 -10.54 31.42 25.14
N MET A 502 -11.73 31.20 24.55
CA MET A 502 -12.80 30.45 25.22
C MET A 502 -12.57 28.94 25.12
N VAL A 503 -12.53 28.29 26.29
CA VAL A 503 -12.21 26.86 26.48
C VAL A 503 -13.29 26.15 27.31
N SER A 504 -13.55 24.87 27.03
CA SER A 504 -14.48 24.07 27.83
C SER A 504 -13.93 23.82 29.24
N VAL A 505 -14.84 23.78 30.21
CA VAL A 505 -14.57 23.39 31.60
C VAL A 505 -15.28 22.07 31.91
N ASP A 506 -15.06 21.51 33.10
CA ASP A 506 -15.78 20.33 33.59
C ASP A 506 -16.90 20.74 34.56
N PRO A 507 -18.08 21.16 34.07
CA PRO A 507 -19.13 21.74 34.91
C PRO A 507 -19.87 20.71 35.77
N ILE A 508 -19.74 19.41 35.47
CA ILE A 508 -20.47 18.35 36.16
C ILE A 508 -19.56 17.36 36.88
N GLU A 509 -18.25 17.66 36.97
CA GLU A 509 -17.22 16.81 37.59
C GLU A 509 -17.29 15.38 37.04
N PHE A 510 -17.26 15.24 35.71
CA PHE A 510 -17.49 13.96 35.05
C PHE A 510 -16.33 12.97 35.32
N GLN A 511 -16.57 11.96 36.18
CA GLN A 511 -15.58 10.95 36.54
C GLN A 511 -15.77 9.63 35.77
N LEU A 512 -14.72 9.22 35.04
CA LEU A 512 -14.50 7.86 34.57
C LEU A 512 -13.27 7.30 35.30
N GLU A 513 -13.25 5.98 35.57
CA GLU A 513 -12.22 5.31 36.40
C GLU A 513 -10.77 5.40 35.86
N GLU A 514 -10.55 5.91 34.63
CA GLU A 514 -9.24 5.90 33.95
C GLU A 514 -8.71 7.28 33.48
N GLU A 515 -9.54 8.33 33.30
CA GLU A 515 -9.10 9.67 32.84
C GLU A 515 -10.15 10.76 33.14
N SER A 516 -9.73 11.96 33.56
CA SER A 516 -10.67 13.08 33.84
C SER A 516 -11.14 13.79 32.56
N TYR A 517 -12.32 14.41 32.58
CA TYR A 517 -12.83 15.17 31.42
C TYR A 517 -11.92 16.35 31.05
N LYS A 518 -11.33 17.01 32.05
CA LYS A 518 -10.35 18.08 31.85
C LYS A 518 -9.11 17.58 31.11
N ASP A 519 -8.54 16.45 31.52
CA ASP A 519 -7.36 15.88 30.86
C ASP A 519 -7.66 15.51 29.40
N ARG A 520 -8.90 15.07 29.13
CA ARG A 520 -9.37 14.83 27.75
C ARG A 520 -9.43 16.12 26.94
N ILE A 521 -10.03 17.19 27.45
CA ILE A 521 -10.05 18.49 26.73
C ILE A 521 -8.62 18.94 26.46
N ASP A 522 -7.76 18.97 27.48
CA ASP A 522 -6.37 19.42 27.37
C ASP A 522 -5.60 18.58 26.33
N SER A 523 -5.85 17.26 26.28
CA SER A 523 -5.28 16.33 25.30
C SER A 523 -5.71 16.66 23.87
N TYR A 524 -7.00 16.93 23.63
CA TYR A 524 -7.48 17.28 22.30
C TYR A 524 -7.08 18.71 21.87
N GLN A 525 -7.00 19.66 22.81
CA GLN A 525 -6.48 21.01 22.54
C GLN A 525 -5.02 20.97 22.09
N ARG A 526 -4.20 20.22 22.84
CA ARG A 526 -2.81 19.93 22.49
C ARG A 526 -2.68 19.25 21.12
N LYS A 527 -3.47 18.21 20.88
CA LYS A 527 -3.44 17.42 19.64
C LYS A 527 -3.79 18.24 18.40
N THR A 528 -4.79 19.11 18.48
CA THR A 528 -5.36 19.79 17.31
C THR A 528 -4.87 21.24 17.16
N GLY A 529 -4.26 21.81 18.20
CA GLY A 529 -3.93 23.25 18.26
C GLY A 529 -5.16 24.16 18.40
N LEU A 530 -6.36 23.59 18.56
CA LEU A 530 -7.61 24.31 18.72
C LEU A 530 -7.94 24.48 20.20
N THR A 531 -8.62 25.56 20.56
CA THR A 531 -9.20 25.70 21.92
C THR A 531 -10.49 24.91 22.09
N GLU A 532 -11.20 24.62 20.99
CA GLU A 532 -12.44 23.84 20.98
C GLU A 532 -12.76 23.32 19.55
N ALA A 533 -13.74 22.42 19.42
CA ALA A 533 -14.22 21.79 18.19
C ALA A 533 -14.89 22.73 17.17
N VAL A 534 -14.87 24.04 17.41
CA VAL A 534 -15.37 25.04 16.47
C VAL A 534 -14.51 26.31 16.55
N GLN A 535 -14.19 26.87 15.40
CA GLN A 535 -13.68 28.22 15.27
C GLN A 535 -14.76 29.12 14.68
N THR A 536 -14.88 30.34 15.19
CA THR A 536 -15.88 31.32 14.77
C THR A 536 -15.21 32.66 14.53
N GLY A 537 -15.69 33.40 13.55
CA GLY A 537 -15.15 34.72 13.23
C GLY A 537 -15.85 35.40 12.07
N THR A 538 -15.26 36.47 11.58
CA THR A 538 -15.75 37.21 10.40
C THR A 538 -14.72 37.18 9.29
N GLY A 539 -15.19 37.36 8.06
CA GLY A 539 -14.36 37.43 6.87
C GLY A 539 -15.11 38.10 5.73
N GLN A 540 -14.50 38.15 4.55
CA GLN A 540 -15.20 38.55 3.32
C GLN A 540 -15.30 37.37 2.36
N LEU A 541 -16.40 37.22 1.64
CA LEU A 541 -16.53 36.28 0.55
C LEU A 541 -16.91 37.07 -0.71
N ASN A 542 -16.00 37.14 -1.70
CA ASN A 542 -16.16 38.01 -2.86
C ASN A 542 -16.46 39.47 -2.46
N ARG A 543 -15.74 39.98 -1.47
CA ARG A 543 -15.89 41.31 -0.84
C ARG A 543 -17.18 41.53 -0.07
N ILE A 544 -18.00 40.50 0.11
CA ILE A 544 -19.21 40.57 0.94
C ILE A 544 -18.80 40.19 2.37
N PRO A 545 -18.96 41.06 3.36
CA PRO A 545 -18.63 40.72 4.74
C PRO A 545 -19.60 39.64 5.24
N ILE A 546 -19.06 38.59 5.87
CA ILE A 546 -19.82 37.45 6.39
C ILE A 546 -19.35 37.09 7.80
N ALA A 547 -20.25 36.44 8.54
CA ALA A 547 -19.93 35.68 9.73
C ALA A 547 -19.76 34.20 9.35
N ILE A 548 -18.71 33.54 9.83
CA ILE A 548 -18.44 32.14 9.52
C ILE A 548 -18.00 31.36 10.75
N GLY A 549 -18.51 30.12 10.88
CA GLY A 549 -18.10 29.16 11.89
C GLY A 549 -17.75 27.83 11.25
N VAL A 550 -16.63 27.22 11.63
CA VAL A 550 -16.12 25.96 11.07
C VAL A 550 -15.87 24.98 12.19
N MET A 551 -16.59 23.85 12.17
CA MET A 551 -16.41 22.75 13.10
C MET A 551 -15.29 21.80 12.68
N ASP A 552 -14.60 21.22 13.65
CA ASP A 552 -13.52 20.25 13.44
C ASP A 552 -13.84 18.90 14.09
N PHE A 553 -13.89 17.83 13.28
CA PHE A 553 -14.22 16.50 13.77
C PHE A 553 -13.07 15.84 14.56
N GLU A 554 -11.81 16.23 14.35
CA GLU A 554 -10.68 15.67 15.07
C GLU A 554 -10.68 16.08 16.55
N PHE A 555 -11.27 17.23 16.87
CA PHE A 555 -11.49 17.67 18.24
C PHE A 555 -12.70 16.94 18.86
N MET A 556 -12.43 15.88 19.63
CA MET A 556 -13.45 15.11 20.34
C MET A 556 -14.65 14.68 19.48
N GLY A 557 -14.40 14.29 18.22
CA GLY A 557 -15.45 13.87 17.28
C GLY A 557 -16.36 15.03 16.84
N GLY A 558 -15.87 16.27 16.87
CA GLY A 558 -16.67 17.46 16.60
C GLY A 558 -17.85 17.61 17.57
N SER A 559 -17.76 17.02 18.77
CA SER A 559 -18.89 16.95 19.68
C SER A 559 -19.24 18.34 20.21
N MET A 560 -20.53 18.69 20.15
CA MET A 560 -20.99 20.01 20.60
C MET A 560 -21.08 20.04 22.13
N GLY A 561 -20.10 20.67 22.77
CA GLY A 561 -20.17 21.08 24.18
C GLY A 561 -20.79 22.46 24.36
N SER A 562 -20.80 22.93 25.59
CA SER A 562 -21.31 24.24 26.02
C SER A 562 -20.53 25.39 25.39
N VAL A 563 -19.21 25.23 25.18
CA VAL A 563 -18.38 26.24 24.51
C VAL A 563 -18.61 26.27 23.01
N VAL A 564 -18.75 25.11 22.36
CA VAL A 564 -19.18 25.06 20.94
C VAL A 564 -20.52 25.76 20.78
N GLY A 565 -21.46 25.47 21.68
CA GLY A 565 -22.76 26.12 21.76
C GLY A 565 -22.69 27.64 21.90
N GLU A 566 -21.86 28.10 22.83
CA GLU A 566 -21.66 29.52 23.13
C GLU A 566 -21.02 30.26 21.94
N LYS A 567 -19.91 29.75 21.39
CA LYS A 567 -19.19 30.36 20.26
C LYS A 567 -20.13 30.54 19.06
N ILE A 568 -20.87 29.50 18.69
CA ILE A 568 -21.83 29.57 17.58
C ILE A 568 -22.96 30.56 17.89
N THR A 569 -23.49 30.57 19.11
CA THR A 569 -24.56 31.52 19.50
C THR A 569 -24.08 32.96 19.40
N ARG A 570 -22.89 33.27 19.93
CA ARG A 570 -22.29 34.61 19.87
C ARG A 570 -22.01 35.05 18.44
N LEU A 571 -21.53 34.14 17.59
CA LEU A 571 -21.36 34.41 16.17
C LEU A 571 -22.68 34.80 15.51
N ILE A 572 -23.77 34.07 15.80
CA ILE A 572 -25.11 34.39 15.28
C ILE A 572 -25.58 35.74 15.79
N GLU A 573 -25.49 36.01 17.10
CA GLU A 573 -25.90 37.30 17.69
C GLU A 573 -25.09 38.47 17.13
N TYR A 574 -23.79 38.28 16.92
CA TYR A 574 -22.93 39.26 16.26
C TYR A 574 -23.39 39.51 14.82
N ALA A 575 -23.62 38.43 14.05
CA ALA A 575 -24.14 38.52 12.69
C ALA A 575 -25.51 39.23 12.64
N THR A 576 -26.40 38.96 13.60
CA THR A 576 -27.69 39.63 13.79
C THR A 576 -27.53 41.14 13.98
N ASN A 577 -26.60 41.55 14.84
CA ASN A 577 -26.37 42.95 15.17
C ASN A 577 -25.68 43.72 14.03
N GLN A 578 -24.79 43.04 13.30
CA GLN A 578 -24.04 43.62 12.18
C GLN A 578 -24.73 43.43 10.81
N PHE A 579 -25.89 42.77 10.77
CA PHE A 579 -26.62 42.44 9.54
C PHE A 579 -25.76 41.66 8.51
N LEU A 580 -24.90 40.75 9.00
CA LEU A 580 -24.01 39.94 8.16
C LEU A 580 -24.69 38.62 7.77
N PRO A 581 -24.52 38.11 6.53
CA PRO A 581 -24.80 36.72 6.20
C PRO A 581 -23.97 35.76 7.05
N LEU A 582 -24.53 34.58 7.35
CA LEU A 582 -23.93 33.57 8.21
C LEU A 582 -23.65 32.29 7.43
N ILE A 583 -22.46 31.71 7.63
CA ILE A 583 -22.09 30.39 7.11
C ILE A 583 -21.63 29.50 8.28
N LEU A 584 -22.21 28.31 8.42
CA LEU A 584 -21.73 27.31 9.39
C LEU A 584 -21.34 26.02 8.67
N VAL A 585 -20.08 25.62 8.80
CA VAL A 585 -19.56 24.33 8.33
C VAL A 585 -19.61 23.32 9.47
N CYS A 586 -20.45 22.31 9.32
CA CYS A 586 -20.79 21.34 10.34
C CYS A 586 -20.01 20.03 10.14
N ALA A 587 -19.41 19.54 11.23
CA ALA A 587 -18.76 18.24 11.33
C ALA A 587 -18.91 17.75 12.78
N SER A 588 -19.68 16.69 13.03
CA SER A 588 -19.99 16.27 14.40
C SER A 588 -20.49 14.83 14.54
N GLY A 589 -20.08 14.18 15.63
CA GLY A 589 -20.61 12.93 16.15
C GLY A 589 -21.84 13.11 17.07
N GLY A 590 -22.22 14.35 17.40
CA GLY A 590 -23.38 14.67 18.23
C GLY A 590 -23.07 15.57 19.44
N ALA A 591 -23.94 15.52 20.45
CA ALA A 591 -23.79 16.27 21.69
C ALA A 591 -22.67 15.67 22.57
N ARG A 592 -21.92 16.52 23.28
CA ARG A 592 -20.86 16.12 24.20
C ARG A 592 -21.43 15.59 25.51
N ILE A 593 -21.51 14.27 25.62
CA ILE A 593 -22.13 13.55 26.75
C ILE A 593 -21.46 13.88 28.09
N GLN A 594 -20.16 14.17 28.08
CA GLN A 594 -19.36 14.51 29.25
C GLN A 594 -19.81 15.81 29.95
N GLU A 595 -20.62 16.64 29.28
CA GLU A 595 -21.22 17.85 29.87
C GLU A 595 -22.73 17.67 30.16
N GLY A 596 -23.27 16.47 29.95
CA GLY A 596 -24.63 16.11 30.28
C GLY A 596 -25.70 17.00 29.62
N SER A 597 -26.65 17.48 30.41
CA SER A 597 -27.75 18.33 29.94
C SER A 597 -27.29 19.70 29.41
N LEU A 598 -26.14 20.22 29.88
CA LEU A 598 -25.62 21.52 29.45
C LEU A 598 -25.26 21.52 27.97
N SER A 599 -24.69 20.42 27.47
CA SER A 599 -24.42 20.21 26.05
C SER A 599 -25.72 20.11 25.23
N LEU A 600 -26.73 19.38 25.71
CA LEU A 600 -28.02 19.25 25.01
C LEU A 600 -28.77 20.58 24.91
N MET A 601 -28.71 21.42 25.96
CA MET A 601 -29.35 22.75 25.97
C MET A 601 -28.81 23.67 24.88
N GLN A 602 -27.57 23.47 24.40
CA GLN A 602 -26.99 24.30 23.35
C GLN A 602 -27.76 24.19 22.02
N MET A 603 -28.39 23.04 21.75
CA MET A 603 -29.22 22.87 20.55
C MET A 603 -30.37 23.89 20.52
N ALA A 604 -31.09 24.00 21.65
CA ALA A 604 -32.20 24.93 21.79
C ALA A 604 -31.71 26.38 21.80
N LYS A 605 -30.56 26.64 22.44
CA LYS A 605 -29.92 27.96 22.48
C LYS A 605 -29.58 28.47 21.07
N ILE A 606 -28.83 27.68 20.30
CA ILE A 606 -28.45 28.04 18.93
C ILE A 606 -29.70 28.16 18.03
N ALA A 607 -30.65 27.22 18.14
CA ALA A 607 -31.88 27.28 17.35
C ALA A 607 -32.70 28.54 17.65
N SER A 608 -32.75 28.98 18.91
CA SER A 608 -33.42 30.23 19.30
C SER A 608 -32.70 31.46 18.73
N ALA A 609 -31.36 31.48 18.73
CA ALA A 609 -30.58 32.57 18.14
C ALA A 609 -30.78 32.62 16.62
N LEU A 610 -30.76 31.47 15.94
CA LEU A 610 -31.07 31.37 14.51
C LEU A 610 -32.51 31.81 14.20
N TYR A 611 -33.47 31.49 15.08
CA TYR A 611 -34.85 31.94 14.91
C TYR A 611 -34.96 33.46 14.91
N ASP A 612 -34.29 34.16 15.83
CA ASP A 612 -34.24 35.63 15.81
C ASP A 612 -33.54 36.16 14.55
N TYR A 613 -32.39 35.59 14.19
CA TYR A 613 -31.61 35.94 13.00
C TYR A 613 -32.42 35.81 11.69
N GLN A 614 -33.10 34.67 11.48
CA GLN A 614 -33.85 34.38 10.25
C GLN A 614 -35.27 34.96 10.28
N SER A 615 -36.01 34.81 11.38
CA SER A 615 -37.45 35.17 11.41
C SER A 615 -37.67 36.65 11.77
N ASN A 616 -36.95 37.16 12.76
CA ASN A 616 -37.15 38.54 13.22
C ASN A 616 -36.32 39.54 12.40
N LYS A 617 -35.07 39.20 12.05
CA LYS A 617 -34.19 40.07 11.24
C LYS A 617 -34.17 39.75 9.75
N LYS A 618 -34.66 38.58 9.33
CA LYS A 618 -34.69 38.16 7.90
C LYS A 618 -33.31 38.13 7.24
N LEU A 619 -32.30 37.68 7.99
CA LEU A 619 -30.93 37.53 7.52
C LEU A 619 -30.67 36.12 6.98
N PHE A 620 -29.67 35.99 6.11
CA PHE A 620 -29.42 34.79 5.30
C PHE A 620 -28.40 33.85 5.96
N TYR A 621 -28.75 32.57 6.12
CA TYR A 621 -27.90 31.54 6.73
C TYR A 621 -27.67 30.35 5.79
N VAL A 622 -26.39 29.99 5.57
CA VAL A 622 -25.98 28.78 4.84
C VAL A 622 -25.37 27.76 5.80
N SER A 623 -25.89 26.53 5.77
CA SER A 623 -25.30 25.39 6.45
C SER A 623 -24.55 24.50 5.46
N ILE A 624 -23.30 24.16 5.75
CA ILE A 624 -22.50 23.21 4.97
C ILE A 624 -22.28 21.96 5.82
N LEU A 625 -22.68 20.81 5.31
CA LEU A 625 -22.65 19.52 5.98
C LEU A 625 -21.49 18.68 5.47
N THR A 626 -20.52 18.39 6.34
CA THR A 626 -19.33 17.58 6.02
C THR A 626 -19.42 16.19 6.66
N SER A 627 -18.47 15.30 6.32
CA SER A 627 -18.49 13.92 6.82
C SER A 627 -17.70 13.74 8.11
N PRO A 628 -18.29 13.22 9.20
CA PRO A 628 -19.72 13.00 9.43
C PRO A 628 -20.41 14.24 10.05
N THR A 629 -21.71 14.44 9.77
CA THR A 629 -22.56 15.38 10.54
C THR A 629 -23.76 14.64 11.10
N THR A 630 -23.73 14.36 12.40
CA THR A 630 -24.71 13.49 13.06
C THR A 630 -25.22 14.03 14.39
N GLY A 631 -26.32 13.46 14.89
CA GLY A 631 -26.78 13.68 16.26
C GLY A 631 -27.31 15.10 16.49
N GLY A 632 -26.93 15.70 17.63
CA GLY A 632 -27.42 17.00 18.08
C GLY A 632 -27.17 18.16 17.11
N VAL A 633 -26.07 18.12 16.35
CA VAL A 633 -25.75 19.15 15.34
C VAL A 633 -26.70 19.07 14.16
N THR A 634 -26.91 17.86 13.61
CA THR A 634 -27.89 17.61 12.54
C THR A 634 -29.32 17.91 13.00
N ALA A 635 -29.63 17.64 14.27
CA ALA A 635 -30.93 17.92 14.87
C ALA A 635 -31.17 19.40 15.21
N SER A 636 -30.16 20.25 15.06
CA SER A 636 -30.25 21.69 15.35
C SER A 636 -29.68 22.50 14.19
N PHE A 637 -28.69 23.35 14.40
CA PHE A 637 -28.22 24.35 13.45
C PHE A 637 -27.75 23.80 12.10
N GLY A 638 -27.28 22.55 12.04
CA GLY A 638 -26.88 21.92 10.78
C GLY A 638 -28.02 21.81 9.76
N MET A 639 -29.28 21.69 10.20
CA MET A 639 -30.45 21.54 9.31
C MET A 639 -31.37 22.77 9.29
N LEU A 640 -30.96 23.89 9.90
CA LEU A 640 -31.75 25.12 9.97
C LEU A 640 -31.31 26.20 8.97
N GLY A 641 -30.39 25.87 8.05
CA GLY A 641 -29.96 26.78 6.98
C GLY A 641 -31.08 27.16 6.01
N ASP A 642 -31.09 28.41 5.55
CA ASP A 642 -31.89 28.82 4.39
C ASP A 642 -31.42 28.08 3.13
N ILE A 643 -30.11 27.82 3.04
CA ILE A 643 -29.50 26.87 2.11
C ILE A 643 -28.71 25.84 2.91
N ILE A 644 -28.92 24.56 2.58
CA ILE A 644 -28.18 23.44 3.15
C ILE A 644 -27.40 22.78 2.02
N LEU A 645 -26.07 22.78 2.13
CA LEU A 645 -25.15 22.13 1.21
C LEU A 645 -24.55 20.91 1.89
N ALA A 646 -24.31 19.83 1.16
CA ALA A 646 -23.61 18.66 1.68
C ALA A 646 -22.45 18.30 0.76
N GLU A 647 -21.29 17.99 1.35
CA GLU A 647 -20.15 17.51 0.57
C GLU A 647 -20.48 16.15 -0.08
N PRO A 648 -19.98 15.86 -1.31
CA PRO A 648 -20.19 14.58 -1.95
C PRO A 648 -19.75 13.41 -1.05
N ASN A 649 -20.64 12.43 -0.86
CA ASN A 649 -20.45 11.25 0.00
C ASN A 649 -20.38 11.53 1.51
N ALA A 650 -20.75 12.74 1.98
CA ALA A 650 -20.79 13.02 3.41
C ALA A 650 -21.83 12.18 4.15
N TYR A 651 -21.46 11.65 5.32
CA TYR A 651 -22.36 10.86 6.16
C TYR A 651 -23.20 11.76 7.08
N ILE A 652 -24.49 11.93 6.74
CA ILE A 652 -25.42 12.82 7.44
C ILE A 652 -26.57 12.03 8.07
N ALA A 653 -26.77 12.12 9.40
CA ALA A 653 -27.84 11.36 10.07
C ALA A 653 -28.32 11.98 11.39
N PHE A 654 -29.64 11.97 11.67
CA PHE A 654 -30.21 12.47 12.93
C PHE A 654 -29.76 11.67 14.16
N ALA A 655 -29.66 10.36 14.03
CA ALA A 655 -29.02 9.49 15.02
C ALA A 655 -27.87 8.78 14.32
N GLY A 656 -26.73 8.60 15.00
CA GLY A 656 -25.69 7.70 14.51
C GLY A 656 -26.30 6.33 14.17
N SER A 657 -25.64 5.55 13.29
CA SER A 657 -26.16 4.31 12.67
C SER A 657 -26.54 3.15 13.61
N GLY A 658 -26.77 3.40 14.89
CA GLY A 658 -26.87 2.41 15.95
C GLY A 658 -25.50 1.99 16.45
N TYR A 659 -25.50 1.29 17.58
CA TYR A 659 -24.31 0.69 18.18
C TYR A 659 -24.67 -0.70 18.68
N ASP A 660 -23.68 -1.58 18.65
CA ASP A 660 -23.76 -2.89 19.28
C ASP A 660 -22.94 -2.81 20.56
N ARG A 661 -23.57 -3.02 21.72
CA ARG A 661 -22.89 -3.06 23.01
C ARG A 661 -22.75 -4.50 23.45
N PHE A 662 -21.51 -4.92 23.61
CA PHE A 662 -21.15 -6.23 24.14
C PHE A 662 -20.54 -6.03 25.53
N ASP A 663 -21.23 -6.46 26.57
CA ASP A 663 -20.81 -6.23 27.96
C ASP A 663 -20.50 -7.57 28.65
N ARG A 664 -19.20 -7.86 28.80
CA ARG A 664 -18.72 -9.09 29.46
C ARG A 664 -18.97 -9.09 30.97
N LYS A 665 -18.97 -7.92 31.64
CA LYS A 665 -19.18 -7.83 33.10
C LYS A 665 -20.64 -8.16 33.45
N GLU A 666 -21.57 -7.67 32.64
CA GLU A 666 -23.02 -7.90 32.81
C GLU A 666 -23.52 -9.18 32.09
N GLY A 667 -22.71 -9.77 31.21
CA GLY A 667 -23.05 -11.00 30.47
C GLY A 667 -24.15 -10.82 29.43
N ILE A 668 -24.31 -9.60 28.90
CA ILE A 668 -25.40 -9.22 27.99
C ILE A 668 -24.85 -8.67 26.65
N VAL A 669 -25.62 -8.91 25.59
CA VAL A 669 -25.45 -8.27 24.28
C VAL A 669 -26.68 -7.44 23.99
N CYS A 670 -26.48 -6.14 23.76
CA CYS A 670 -27.51 -5.21 23.36
C CYS A 670 -27.24 -4.77 21.92
N ILE A 671 -28.18 -5.06 21.02
CA ILE A 671 -28.15 -4.60 19.63
C ILE A 671 -29.16 -3.47 19.49
N PHE A 672 -28.67 -2.27 19.20
CA PHE A 672 -29.50 -1.10 18.97
C PHE A 672 -29.25 -0.54 17.57
N ARG A 673 -30.17 -0.79 16.63
CA ARG A 673 -30.01 -0.35 15.22
C ARG A 673 -31.33 0.01 14.54
N TRP A 674 -31.21 0.81 13.48
CA TRP A 674 -32.29 1.15 12.56
C TRP A 674 -32.14 0.33 11.27
N GLY A 675 -33.13 -0.49 10.94
CA GLY A 675 -33.14 -1.31 9.73
C GLY A 675 -32.35 -2.62 9.86
N PHE A 676 -33.01 -3.73 9.52
CA PHE A 676 -32.41 -5.04 9.33
C PHE A 676 -32.64 -5.47 7.87
N PRO A 677 -31.82 -6.37 7.29
CA PRO A 677 -32.17 -7.04 6.04
C PRO A 677 -33.58 -7.64 6.14
N GLY A 678 -34.54 -7.06 5.42
CA GLY A 678 -35.95 -7.46 5.43
C GLY A 678 -36.86 -6.83 6.50
N LYS A 679 -36.39 -5.90 7.35
CA LYS A 679 -37.24 -5.18 8.32
C LYS A 679 -36.88 -3.68 8.39
N ASN A 680 -37.84 -2.82 8.06
CA ASN A 680 -37.73 -1.35 8.13
C ASN A 680 -38.32 -0.79 9.44
N ARG A 681 -37.75 -1.17 10.60
CA ARG A 681 -38.15 -0.63 11.90
C ARG A 681 -36.98 -0.56 12.88
N ARG A 682 -37.12 0.23 13.96
CA ARG A 682 -36.19 0.26 15.09
C ARG A 682 -36.17 -1.10 15.77
N ILE A 683 -34.98 -1.61 16.05
CA ILE A 683 -34.81 -2.89 16.76
C ILE A 683 -33.89 -2.65 17.95
N PHE A 684 -34.41 -2.92 19.14
CA PHE A 684 -33.65 -3.08 20.36
C PHE A 684 -33.79 -4.54 20.78
N LEU A 685 -32.67 -5.27 20.77
CA LEU A 685 -32.63 -6.66 21.20
C LEU A 685 -31.59 -6.80 22.30
N GLN A 686 -31.97 -7.52 23.35
CA GLN A 686 -31.10 -7.85 24.45
C GLN A 686 -31.06 -9.38 24.60
N PHE A 687 -29.86 -9.93 24.61
CA PHE A 687 -29.62 -11.36 24.75
C PHE A 687 -28.57 -11.60 25.83
N LEU A 688 -28.63 -12.75 26.49
CA LEU A 688 -27.54 -13.18 27.37
C LEU A 688 -26.42 -13.77 26.51
N MET A 689 -25.17 -13.43 26.82
CA MET A 689 -24.01 -13.92 26.07
C MET A 689 -23.94 -15.46 26.04
N LYS A 690 -24.41 -16.13 27.11
CA LYS A 690 -24.47 -17.60 27.22
C LYS A 690 -25.38 -18.27 26.18
N ASP A 691 -26.31 -17.52 25.61
CA ASP A 691 -27.29 -18.03 24.64
C ASP A 691 -26.77 -17.89 23.20
N ILE A 692 -25.63 -17.24 22.98
CA ILE A 692 -24.99 -17.12 21.67
C ILE A 692 -24.29 -18.45 21.33
N GLN A 693 -24.54 -18.97 20.14
CA GLN A 693 -24.07 -20.29 19.70
C GLN A 693 -22.90 -20.23 18.73
N SER A 694 -22.94 -19.31 17.77
CA SER A 694 -21.92 -19.15 16.73
C SER A 694 -22.01 -17.78 16.04
N ILE A 695 -20.94 -17.40 15.35
CA ILE A 695 -20.91 -16.28 14.41
C ILE A 695 -20.87 -16.84 12.99
N ARG A 696 -21.80 -16.46 12.13
CA ARG A 696 -21.89 -16.94 10.75
C ARG A 696 -21.66 -15.82 9.75
N ILE A 697 -20.82 -16.07 8.74
CA ILE A 697 -20.67 -15.16 7.59
C ILE A 697 -21.49 -15.71 6.42
N GLU A 698 -22.31 -14.86 5.82
CA GLU A 698 -23.06 -15.18 4.60
C GLU A 698 -22.67 -14.22 3.47
N VAL A 699 -22.38 -14.77 2.29
CA VAL A 699 -22.11 -13.99 1.07
C VAL A 699 -23.32 -14.13 0.15
N LYS A 700 -23.95 -13.01 -0.20
CA LYS A 700 -25.03 -12.99 -1.20
C LYS A 700 -24.48 -12.54 -2.54
N GLU A 701 -24.56 -13.42 -3.52
CA GLU A 701 -24.10 -13.17 -4.89
C GLU A 701 -25.02 -12.19 -5.65
N GLY A 702 -24.44 -11.35 -6.50
CA GLY A 702 -25.13 -10.31 -7.30
C GLY A 702 -24.14 -9.29 -7.89
N ILE A 703 -24.64 -8.30 -8.66
CA ILE A 703 -23.83 -7.22 -9.28
C ILE A 703 -22.97 -6.47 -8.24
N TYR A 704 -23.45 -6.43 -6.99
CA TYR A 704 -22.68 -6.02 -5.80
C TYR A 704 -22.73 -7.15 -4.78
N ALA A 705 -21.68 -7.98 -4.71
CA ALA A 705 -21.60 -9.06 -3.74
C ALA A 705 -21.65 -8.50 -2.31
N ARG A 706 -22.71 -8.81 -1.57
CA ARG A 706 -22.94 -8.26 -0.23
C ARG A 706 -22.65 -9.31 0.83
N ARG A 707 -21.81 -8.96 1.79
CA ARG A 707 -21.41 -9.85 2.89
C ARG A 707 -22.14 -9.47 4.16
N VAL A 708 -22.73 -10.44 4.83
CA VAL A 708 -23.55 -10.23 6.02
C VAL A 708 -23.02 -11.08 7.17
N LEU A 709 -22.75 -10.45 8.31
CA LEU A 709 -22.38 -11.13 9.55
C LEU A 709 -23.65 -11.47 10.32
N TYR A 710 -23.77 -12.69 10.82
CA TYR A 710 -24.88 -13.17 11.64
C TYR A 710 -24.37 -13.69 12.98
N MET A 711 -25.19 -13.52 14.01
CA MET A 711 -25.02 -14.11 15.33
C MET A 711 -26.14 -15.11 15.57
N GLU A 712 -25.81 -16.38 15.75
CA GLU A 712 -26.78 -17.43 16.05
C GLU A 712 -27.08 -17.46 17.55
N ILE A 713 -28.36 -17.38 17.90
CA ILE A 713 -28.81 -17.30 19.28
C ILE A 713 -29.76 -18.46 19.58
N ARG A 714 -29.45 -19.21 20.64
CA ARG A 714 -30.23 -20.34 21.13
C ARG A 714 -31.67 -19.90 21.38
N GLY A 715 -32.62 -20.50 20.67
CA GLY A 715 -34.06 -20.21 20.81
C GLY A 715 -34.54 -18.97 20.05
N HIS A 716 -33.66 -18.20 19.40
CA HIS A 716 -34.02 -16.97 18.66
C HIS A 716 -33.53 -16.94 17.20
N GLY A 717 -32.62 -17.84 16.81
CA GLY A 717 -32.09 -17.95 15.44
C GLY A 717 -31.07 -16.88 15.08
N ALA A 718 -30.81 -16.71 13.78
CA ALA A 718 -29.75 -15.85 13.24
C ALA A 718 -30.14 -14.35 13.28
N ILE A 719 -29.32 -13.54 13.96
CA ILE A 719 -29.47 -12.08 14.01
C ILE A 719 -28.33 -11.42 13.22
N PRO A 720 -28.60 -10.66 12.14
CA PRO A 720 -27.54 -10.00 11.39
C PRO A 720 -26.94 -8.81 12.15
N LEU A 721 -25.62 -8.66 12.05
CA LEU A 721 -24.79 -7.66 12.72
C LEU A 721 -24.12 -6.65 11.76
N THR A 722 -24.15 -6.88 10.46
CA THR A 722 -23.70 -5.90 9.44
C THR A 722 -24.84 -4.98 9.02
N ARG A 723 -24.58 -3.67 8.81
CA ARG A 723 -25.63 -2.70 8.40
C ARG A 723 -26.08 -2.92 6.95
N THR A 724 -27.14 -2.21 6.56
CA THR A 724 -27.77 -2.41 5.25
C THR A 724 -26.94 -1.87 4.08
N ASP A 725 -26.15 -0.85 4.39
CA ASP A 725 -25.30 0.01 3.58
C ASP A 725 -23.79 -0.22 3.82
N GLU A 726 -23.43 -1.11 4.75
CA GLU A 726 -22.05 -1.38 5.11
C GLU A 726 -21.38 -2.28 4.05
N ASN A 727 -20.56 -1.66 3.20
CA ASN A 727 -19.72 -2.37 2.22
C ASN A 727 -18.38 -2.73 2.85
N LEU A 728 -18.29 -3.93 3.43
CA LEU A 728 -17.04 -4.48 3.95
C LEU A 728 -16.32 -5.29 2.88
N THR A 729 -15.01 -5.07 2.78
CA THR A 729 -14.11 -5.96 2.03
C THR A 729 -14.10 -7.35 2.66
N PRO A 730 -13.69 -8.42 1.93
CA PRO A 730 -13.60 -9.77 2.48
C PRO A 730 -12.78 -9.83 3.78
N ARG A 731 -11.63 -9.15 3.79
CA ARG A 731 -10.71 -9.12 4.92
C ARG A 731 -11.32 -8.44 6.14
N GLU A 732 -12.03 -7.34 5.95
CA GLU A 732 -12.65 -6.60 7.06
C GLU A 732 -13.79 -7.37 7.71
N ILE A 733 -14.63 -8.06 6.94
CA ILE A 733 -15.73 -8.84 7.54
C ILE A 733 -15.22 -10.11 8.22
N GLU A 734 -14.20 -10.77 7.66
CA GLU A 734 -13.56 -11.94 8.27
C GLU A 734 -12.84 -11.58 9.56
N GLN A 735 -12.12 -10.46 9.56
CA GLN A 735 -11.47 -9.94 10.76
C GLN A 735 -12.50 -9.57 11.84
N LYS A 736 -13.56 -8.83 11.48
CA LYS A 736 -14.66 -8.52 12.41
C LYS A 736 -15.34 -9.78 12.95
N ALA A 737 -15.57 -10.79 12.11
CA ALA A 737 -16.16 -12.05 12.53
C ALA A 737 -15.24 -12.82 13.50
N ALA A 738 -13.94 -12.84 13.22
CA ALA A 738 -12.94 -13.49 14.06
C ALA A 738 -12.78 -12.80 15.41
N GLU A 739 -12.68 -11.47 15.42
CA GLU A 739 -12.62 -10.67 16.65
C GLU A 739 -13.88 -10.86 17.50
N LEU A 740 -15.06 -10.85 16.88
CA LEU A 740 -16.31 -11.03 17.59
C LEU A 740 -16.50 -12.45 18.13
N ALA A 741 -16.17 -13.48 17.34
CA ALA A 741 -16.24 -14.87 17.77
C ALA A 741 -15.25 -15.17 18.90
N TYR A 742 -14.04 -14.60 18.82
CA TYR A 742 -13.05 -14.63 19.89
C TYR A 742 -13.57 -13.95 21.16
N PHE A 743 -14.14 -12.76 21.02
CA PHE A 743 -14.72 -12.00 22.13
C PHE A 743 -15.87 -12.77 22.82
N LEU A 744 -16.76 -13.38 22.04
CA LEU A 744 -17.95 -14.11 22.52
C LEU A 744 -17.66 -15.58 22.91
N ARG A 745 -16.48 -16.11 22.60
CA ARG A 745 -16.07 -17.51 22.81
C ARG A 745 -17.00 -18.54 22.14
N VAL A 746 -17.43 -18.24 20.93
CA VAL A 746 -18.29 -19.11 20.12
C VAL A 746 -17.61 -19.47 18.78
N PRO A 747 -17.89 -20.64 18.18
CA PRO A 747 -17.33 -21.02 16.88
C PRO A 747 -17.78 -20.07 15.76
N ILE A 748 -16.95 -19.96 14.72
CA ILE A 748 -17.34 -19.32 13.46
C ILE A 748 -17.90 -20.40 12.53
N GLU A 749 -19.11 -20.21 12.02
CA GLU A 749 -19.71 -21.02 10.98
C GLU A 749 -19.47 -20.36 9.62
N GLN A 750 -18.76 -21.08 8.74
CA GLN A 750 -18.51 -20.63 7.37
C GLN A 750 -19.27 -21.53 6.40
N GLY A 751 -20.48 -21.10 6.03
CA GLY A 751 -21.35 -21.83 5.11
C GLY A 751 -21.04 -21.54 3.63
N TYR A 752 -19.76 -21.44 3.22
CA TYR A 752 -19.42 -21.05 1.85
C TYR A 752 -20.02 -21.99 0.82
N GLU A 753 -20.54 -21.42 -0.27
CA GLU A 753 -21.04 -22.19 -1.41
C GLU A 753 -19.89 -22.88 -2.17
N ASN A 754 -18.74 -22.22 -2.24
CA ASN A 754 -17.50 -22.72 -2.81
C ASN A 754 -16.39 -22.61 -1.74
N PRO A 755 -15.62 -23.67 -1.45
CA PRO A 755 -14.52 -23.61 -0.50
C PRO A 755 -13.33 -22.78 -1.00
N ARG A 756 -13.42 -22.12 -2.18
CA ARG A 756 -12.43 -21.14 -2.66
C ARG A 756 -12.98 -19.71 -2.57
N GLU A 757 -12.25 -18.85 -1.87
CA GLU A 757 -12.49 -17.41 -1.80
C GLU A 757 -12.28 -16.72 -3.16
N ALA A 758 -12.86 -15.52 -3.32
CA ALA A 758 -12.56 -14.61 -4.43
C ALA A 758 -11.08 -14.16 -4.46
N THR A 759 -10.35 -14.31 -3.35
CA THR A 759 -8.90 -14.08 -3.24
C THR A 759 -8.07 -15.20 -3.88
N GLY A 760 -8.71 -16.30 -4.30
CA GLY A 760 -8.07 -17.47 -4.88
C GLY A 760 -7.68 -18.56 -3.87
N ARG A 761 -7.84 -18.31 -2.56
CA ARG A 761 -7.46 -19.23 -1.47
C ARG A 761 -8.55 -20.24 -1.15
N ILE A 762 -8.15 -21.47 -0.81
CA ILE A 762 -9.07 -22.53 -0.36
C ILE A 762 -9.26 -22.44 1.17
N VAL A 763 -10.49 -22.31 1.62
CA VAL A 763 -10.87 -22.07 3.01
C VAL A 763 -11.13 -23.38 3.75
N CYS A 764 -10.19 -23.76 4.61
CA CYS A 764 -10.50 -24.54 5.80
C CYS A 764 -10.47 -23.58 7.00
N ALA A 765 -11.58 -23.50 7.73
CA ALA A 765 -11.89 -22.51 8.77
C ALA A 765 -11.01 -22.52 10.04
N ASN A 766 -9.70 -22.81 9.97
CA ASN A 766 -8.77 -22.59 11.10
C ASN A 766 -7.27 -22.71 10.78
N CYS A 767 -6.82 -22.55 9.53
CA CYS A 767 -5.41 -22.78 9.18
C CYS A 767 -4.77 -21.67 8.35
N HIS A 768 -4.84 -20.42 8.81
CA HIS A 768 -4.07 -19.30 8.22
C HIS A 768 -2.69 -19.05 8.87
N LEU A 769 -2.22 -19.96 9.74
CA LEU A 769 -1.02 -19.70 10.55
C LEU A 769 0.19 -20.59 10.24
N ALA A 770 0.12 -21.48 9.25
CA ALA A 770 1.31 -22.17 8.75
C ALA A 770 1.13 -22.64 7.31
N ASN A 771 1.74 -21.94 6.35
CA ASN A 771 1.77 -22.39 4.96
C ASN A 771 2.67 -23.63 4.89
N LYS A 772 2.09 -24.81 4.62
CA LYS A 772 2.82 -26.07 4.44
C LYS A 772 2.69 -26.52 2.99
N PRO A 773 3.69 -27.18 2.40
CA PRO A 773 3.62 -27.59 1.00
C PRO A 773 2.51 -28.63 0.79
N VAL A 774 1.80 -28.53 -0.34
CA VAL A 774 0.98 -29.58 -0.96
C VAL A 774 1.25 -29.50 -2.45
N ASP A 775 1.44 -30.65 -3.10
CA ASP A 775 1.70 -30.71 -4.53
C ASP A 775 0.55 -31.43 -5.24
N ILE A 776 0.27 -31.03 -6.48
CA ILE A 776 -0.68 -31.69 -7.37
C ILE A 776 -0.03 -31.98 -8.73
N GLU A 777 -0.18 -33.22 -9.19
CA GLU A 777 0.28 -33.67 -10.50
C GLU A 777 -0.94 -34.03 -11.36
N VAL A 778 -1.03 -33.42 -12.54
CA VAL A 778 -2.05 -33.70 -13.57
C VAL A 778 -1.41 -33.74 -14.96
N PRO A 779 -1.98 -34.46 -15.93
CA PRO A 779 -1.51 -34.41 -17.31
C PRO A 779 -1.61 -32.99 -17.89
N GLN A 780 -0.65 -32.61 -18.74
CA GLN A 780 -0.64 -31.31 -19.40
C GLN A 780 -1.87 -31.08 -20.30
N ALA A 781 -2.35 -32.15 -20.95
CA ALA A 781 -3.52 -32.11 -21.81
C ALA A 781 -4.31 -33.42 -21.72
N VAL A 782 -5.64 -33.32 -21.84
CA VAL A 782 -6.55 -34.48 -21.89
C VAL A 782 -7.53 -34.34 -23.05
N LEU A 783 -7.97 -35.47 -23.57
CA LEU A 783 -9.04 -35.53 -24.56
C LEU A 783 -10.41 -35.47 -23.88
N PRO A 784 -11.47 -35.09 -24.61
CA PRO A 784 -12.86 -35.23 -24.18
C PRO A 784 -13.21 -36.65 -23.72
N ASP A 785 -14.14 -36.77 -22.77
CA ASP A 785 -14.69 -38.05 -22.24
C ASP A 785 -13.60 -39.09 -21.89
N THR A 786 -12.52 -38.64 -21.26
CA THR A 786 -11.38 -39.49 -20.90
C THR A 786 -11.13 -39.43 -19.39
N VAL A 787 -10.83 -40.59 -18.79
CA VAL A 787 -10.45 -40.66 -17.38
C VAL A 787 -8.95 -40.43 -17.24
N PHE A 788 -8.56 -39.53 -16.34
CA PHE A 788 -7.16 -39.24 -16.01
C PHE A 788 -6.92 -39.20 -14.51
N GLU A 789 -5.65 -39.33 -14.10
CA GLU A 789 -5.22 -39.29 -12.71
C GLU A 789 -4.86 -37.85 -12.30
N ALA A 790 -5.42 -37.37 -11.20
CA ALA A 790 -4.93 -36.20 -10.49
C ALA A 790 -4.34 -36.65 -9.14
N VAL A 791 -3.03 -36.53 -8.97
CA VAL A 791 -2.30 -37.05 -7.81
C VAL A 791 -1.97 -35.92 -6.86
N VAL A 792 -2.49 -35.98 -5.63
CA VAL A 792 -2.27 -34.98 -4.59
C VAL A 792 -1.31 -35.52 -3.54
N ARG A 793 -0.22 -34.80 -3.28
CA ARG A 793 0.82 -35.17 -2.30
C ARG A 793 0.80 -34.24 -1.11
N ILE A 794 0.59 -34.80 0.08
CA ILE A 794 0.53 -34.07 1.36
C ILE A 794 1.74 -34.47 2.20
N PRO A 795 2.87 -33.76 2.11
CA PRO A 795 4.05 -34.06 2.92
C PRO A 795 3.77 -33.81 4.41
N TYR A 796 4.21 -34.74 5.27
CA TYR A 796 4.23 -34.55 6.72
C TYR A 796 5.36 -35.35 7.37
N ASP A 797 5.76 -34.94 8.58
CA ASP A 797 6.77 -35.64 9.35
C ASP A 797 6.15 -36.82 10.11
N MET A 798 6.60 -38.04 9.78
CA MET A 798 6.10 -39.29 10.38
C MET A 798 6.44 -39.45 11.86
N GLN A 799 7.40 -38.68 12.38
CA GLN A 799 7.74 -38.64 13.81
C GLN A 799 6.69 -37.88 14.63
N LEU A 800 5.95 -36.97 14.00
CA LEU A 800 4.90 -36.21 14.66
C LEU A 800 3.67 -37.07 14.96
N LYS A 801 3.18 -36.97 16.20
CA LYS A 801 1.98 -37.68 16.67
C LYS A 801 0.89 -36.68 17.02
N GLN A 802 -0.35 -36.94 16.60
CA GLN A 802 -1.54 -36.22 17.04
C GLN A 802 -2.24 -36.97 18.16
N VAL A 803 -3.05 -36.25 18.93
CA VAL A 803 -3.98 -36.86 19.88
C VAL A 803 -5.20 -37.36 19.11
N LEU A 804 -5.41 -38.68 19.11
CA LEU A 804 -6.56 -39.34 18.50
C LEU A 804 -7.84 -39.03 19.30
N ALA A 805 -9.00 -39.30 18.71
CA ALA A 805 -10.31 -39.09 19.36
C ALA A 805 -10.50 -39.83 20.69
N ASN A 806 -9.69 -40.87 20.93
CA ASN A 806 -9.65 -41.64 22.18
C ASN A 806 -8.65 -41.09 23.22
N GLY A 807 -8.05 -39.92 22.97
CA GLY A 807 -7.06 -39.27 23.85
C GLY A 807 -5.64 -39.85 23.78
N LYS A 808 -5.38 -40.89 22.99
CA LYS A 808 -4.04 -41.48 22.81
C LYS A 808 -3.26 -40.79 21.69
N ARG A 809 -1.94 -40.74 21.80
CA ARG A 809 -1.08 -40.23 20.71
C ARG A 809 -0.96 -41.27 19.57
N GLY A 810 -1.20 -40.86 18.33
CA GLY A 810 -1.14 -41.70 17.13
C GLY A 810 -0.63 -40.93 15.90
N SER A 811 -0.38 -41.64 14.79
CA SER A 811 0.12 -41.02 13.54
C SER A 811 -0.84 -39.96 12.99
N LEU A 812 -0.31 -39.00 12.23
CA LEU A 812 -1.11 -37.94 11.60
C LEU A 812 -2.08 -38.51 10.55
N ASN A 813 -3.30 -38.00 10.56
CA ASN A 813 -4.27 -38.18 9.49
C ASN A 813 -4.09 -37.05 8.48
N VAL A 814 -4.43 -37.33 7.23
CA VAL A 814 -4.45 -36.36 6.14
C VAL A 814 -5.81 -36.32 5.48
N GLY A 815 -6.09 -35.21 4.78
CA GLY A 815 -7.26 -35.04 3.93
C GLY A 815 -6.97 -34.03 2.82
N ALA A 816 -7.81 -34.05 1.79
CA ALA A 816 -7.70 -33.16 0.65
C ALA A 816 -9.08 -32.70 0.17
N VAL A 817 -9.14 -31.47 -0.34
CA VAL A 817 -10.23 -30.95 -1.17
C VAL A 817 -9.67 -30.63 -2.56
N LEU A 818 -10.30 -31.18 -3.59
CA LEU A 818 -9.95 -30.96 -4.99
C LEU A 818 -11.11 -30.22 -5.67
N ILE A 819 -10.84 -29.01 -6.16
CA ILE A 819 -11.81 -28.13 -6.81
C ILE A 819 -11.53 -28.19 -8.31
N LEU A 820 -12.45 -28.82 -9.05
CA LEU A 820 -12.39 -28.97 -10.48
C LEU A 820 -13.24 -27.88 -11.17
N PRO A 821 -12.91 -27.51 -12.42
CA PRO A 821 -13.80 -26.69 -13.24
C PRO A 821 -15.15 -27.36 -13.47
N GLU A 822 -16.17 -26.55 -13.79
CA GLU A 822 -17.49 -27.09 -14.12
C GLU A 822 -17.43 -28.06 -15.30
N GLY A 823 -18.17 -29.16 -15.19
CA GLY A 823 -18.22 -30.23 -16.18
C GLY A 823 -17.26 -31.40 -15.91
N PHE A 824 -16.16 -31.19 -15.17
CA PHE A 824 -15.28 -32.25 -14.68
C PHE A 824 -15.88 -32.91 -13.44
N GLU A 825 -15.80 -34.23 -13.34
CA GLU A 825 -16.37 -34.99 -12.23
C GLU A 825 -15.54 -36.23 -11.90
N LEU A 826 -15.81 -36.83 -10.73
CA LEU A 826 -15.22 -38.11 -10.36
C LEU A 826 -15.66 -39.19 -11.35
N ALA A 827 -14.72 -39.97 -11.89
CA ALA A 827 -15.02 -41.02 -12.85
C ALA A 827 -15.92 -42.10 -12.23
N PRO A 828 -16.94 -42.59 -12.94
CA PRO A 828 -17.82 -43.64 -12.42
C PRO A 828 -17.05 -44.98 -12.33
N PRO A 829 -17.38 -45.86 -11.36
CA PRO A 829 -16.55 -47.03 -11.02
C PRO A 829 -16.28 -48.03 -12.16
N ASP A 830 -17.16 -48.07 -13.17
CA ASP A 830 -17.06 -48.88 -14.38
C ASP A 830 -16.05 -48.33 -15.40
N ARG A 831 -15.77 -47.02 -15.37
CA ARG A 831 -14.80 -46.35 -16.26
C ARG A 831 -13.38 -46.30 -15.71
N ILE A 832 -13.17 -46.69 -14.44
CA ILE A 832 -11.85 -46.69 -13.79
C ILE A 832 -11.10 -47.98 -14.13
N SER A 833 -9.89 -47.85 -14.69
CA SER A 833 -9.03 -48.99 -15.05
C SER A 833 -8.58 -49.79 -13.81
N PRO A 834 -8.23 -51.09 -13.96
CA PRO A 834 -7.71 -51.91 -12.86
C PRO A 834 -6.48 -51.29 -12.18
N GLU A 835 -5.59 -50.66 -12.96
CA GLU A 835 -4.39 -49.98 -12.48
C GLU A 835 -4.71 -48.79 -11.57
N ILE A 836 -5.69 -47.96 -11.95
CA ILE A 836 -6.14 -46.82 -11.13
C ILE A 836 -6.87 -47.33 -9.86
N LYS A 837 -7.64 -48.41 -9.97
CA LYS A 837 -8.31 -49.03 -8.80
C LYS A 837 -7.32 -49.51 -7.75
N GLU A 838 -6.19 -50.08 -8.16
CA GLU A 838 -5.13 -50.51 -7.25
C GLU A 838 -4.51 -49.32 -6.49
N LYS A 839 -4.25 -48.20 -7.18
CA LYS A 839 -3.71 -46.97 -6.58
C LYS A 839 -4.67 -46.30 -5.59
N ILE A 840 -5.98 -46.30 -5.88
CA ILE A 840 -7.02 -45.73 -5.00
C ILE A 840 -7.19 -46.60 -3.73
N GLY A 841 -7.07 -47.93 -3.85
CA GLY A 841 -7.27 -48.85 -2.75
C GLY A 841 -8.69 -48.74 -2.16
N ASN A 842 -8.79 -48.52 -0.85
CA ASN A 842 -10.07 -48.43 -0.11
C ASN A 842 -10.53 -46.98 0.14
N LEU A 843 -10.00 -46.02 -0.60
CA LEU A 843 -10.38 -44.61 -0.47
C LEU A 843 -11.79 -44.36 -1.01
N SER A 844 -12.58 -43.57 -0.29
CA SER A 844 -13.89 -43.10 -0.72
C SER A 844 -13.91 -41.58 -0.84
N PHE A 845 -14.45 -41.09 -1.93
CA PHE A 845 -14.56 -39.66 -2.24
C PHE A 845 -15.98 -39.18 -2.00
N GLN A 846 -16.13 -37.95 -1.51
CA GLN A 846 -17.43 -37.32 -1.28
C GLN A 846 -17.49 -35.98 -2.00
N ASN A 847 -18.67 -35.55 -2.40
CA ASN A 847 -18.85 -34.20 -2.92
C ASN A 847 -18.94 -33.23 -1.74
N TYR A 848 -18.31 -32.06 -1.87
CA TYR A 848 -18.40 -30.98 -0.88
C TYR A 848 -19.85 -30.55 -0.61
N ARG A 849 -20.71 -30.62 -1.64
CA ARG A 849 -22.17 -30.54 -1.52
C ARG A 849 -22.82 -31.49 -2.52
N PRO A 850 -24.04 -31.99 -2.23
CA PRO A 850 -24.78 -32.84 -3.17
C PRO A 850 -24.95 -32.22 -4.57
N THR A 851 -25.03 -30.88 -4.65
CA THR A 851 -25.22 -30.11 -5.90
C THR A 851 -23.92 -29.75 -6.63
N LYS A 852 -22.73 -29.90 -6.01
CA LYS A 852 -21.44 -29.50 -6.58
C LYS A 852 -20.57 -30.74 -6.83
N LYS A 853 -20.82 -31.44 -7.94
CA LYS A 853 -20.12 -32.69 -8.32
C LYS A 853 -18.64 -32.49 -8.70
N ASN A 854 -18.26 -31.26 -9.00
CA ASN A 854 -16.89 -30.87 -9.38
C ASN A 854 -16.00 -30.54 -8.17
N ILE A 855 -16.51 -30.62 -6.94
CA ILE A 855 -15.73 -30.33 -5.73
C ILE A 855 -15.68 -31.60 -4.88
N LEU A 856 -14.52 -32.23 -4.85
CA LEU A 856 -14.30 -33.53 -4.24
C LEU A 856 -13.55 -33.37 -2.91
N VAL A 857 -14.00 -34.06 -1.88
CA VAL A 857 -13.43 -34.04 -0.54
C VAL A 857 -13.11 -35.48 -0.12
N ILE A 858 -11.94 -35.64 0.49
CA ILE A 858 -11.50 -36.91 1.06
C ILE A 858 -10.75 -36.69 2.36
N GLY A 859 -10.98 -37.58 3.32
CA GLY A 859 -10.37 -37.51 4.64
C GLY A 859 -11.41 -37.34 5.76
N PRO A 860 -11.00 -37.60 7.01
CA PRO A 860 -9.64 -37.96 7.42
C PRO A 860 -9.26 -39.42 7.09
N VAL A 861 -8.08 -39.62 6.51
CA VAL A 861 -7.50 -40.95 6.25
C VAL A 861 -6.10 -41.06 6.89
N PRO A 862 -5.62 -42.29 7.22
CA PRO A 862 -4.30 -42.46 7.81
C PRO A 862 -3.18 -41.94 6.91
N GLY A 863 -2.47 -40.89 7.35
CA GLY A 863 -1.42 -40.26 6.56
C GLY A 863 -0.25 -41.20 6.22
N GLN A 864 0.02 -42.20 7.06
CA GLN A 864 1.11 -43.17 6.82
C GLN A 864 0.87 -44.06 5.60
N LYS A 865 -0.40 -44.21 5.21
CA LYS A 865 -0.80 -45.02 4.07
C LYS A 865 -1.23 -44.17 2.87
N TYR A 866 -1.74 -42.96 3.11
CA TYR A 866 -2.41 -42.13 2.10
C TYR A 866 -1.85 -40.70 2.03
N SER A 867 -0.54 -40.53 2.19
CA SER A 867 0.15 -39.24 1.96
C SER A 867 0.10 -38.80 0.49
N GLU A 868 -0.10 -39.76 -0.41
CA GLU A 868 -0.34 -39.55 -1.84
C GLU A 868 -1.74 -40.07 -2.16
N ILE A 869 -2.60 -39.20 -2.70
CA ILE A 869 -4.01 -39.47 -2.95
C ILE A 869 -4.28 -39.29 -4.45
N THR A 870 -4.66 -40.38 -5.12
CA THR A 870 -5.01 -40.35 -6.55
C THR A 870 -6.52 -40.15 -6.73
N PHE A 871 -6.91 -39.07 -7.41
CA PHE A 871 -8.30 -38.80 -7.80
C PHE A 871 -8.52 -39.23 -9.26
N PRO A 872 -9.48 -40.14 -9.55
CA PRO A 872 -9.84 -40.50 -10.91
C PRO A 872 -10.83 -39.47 -11.47
N ILE A 873 -10.38 -38.61 -12.38
CA ILE A 873 -11.21 -37.52 -12.93
C ILE A 873 -11.65 -37.85 -14.35
N LEU A 874 -12.95 -37.67 -14.64
CA LEU A 874 -13.51 -37.73 -15.98
C LEU A 874 -13.54 -36.34 -16.59
N SER A 875 -12.89 -36.16 -17.74
CA SER A 875 -12.97 -34.92 -18.52
C SER A 875 -14.33 -34.76 -19.20
N PRO A 876 -14.87 -33.54 -19.30
CA PRO A 876 -16.11 -33.28 -20.01
C PRO A 876 -15.95 -33.43 -21.52
N ASP A 877 -17.07 -33.62 -22.21
CA ASP A 877 -17.13 -33.60 -23.67
C ASP A 877 -17.86 -32.33 -24.17
N PRO A 878 -17.14 -31.38 -24.82
CA PRO A 878 -17.74 -30.19 -25.42
C PRO A 878 -18.79 -30.49 -26.50
N ALA A 879 -18.79 -31.69 -27.11
CA ALA A 879 -19.81 -32.08 -28.08
C ALA A 879 -21.18 -32.35 -27.43
N THR A 880 -21.20 -32.70 -26.14
CA THR A 880 -22.43 -33.03 -25.39
C THR A 880 -22.78 -32.00 -24.32
N LYS A 881 -21.81 -31.30 -23.74
CA LYS A 881 -22.00 -30.24 -22.74
C LYS A 881 -21.73 -28.86 -23.38
N LYS A 882 -22.79 -28.11 -23.69
CA LYS A 882 -22.74 -26.82 -24.43
C LYS A 882 -21.94 -25.71 -23.73
N ASP A 883 -21.81 -25.78 -22.41
CA ASP A 883 -21.11 -24.76 -21.60
C ASP A 883 -19.61 -25.09 -21.39
N VAL A 884 -19.10 -26.12 -22.07
CA VAL A 884 -17.69 -26.54 -22.03
C VAL A 884 -17.03 -26.24 -23.38
N HIS A 885 -15.79 -25.73 -23.35
CA HIS A 885 -15.04 -25.32 -24.54
C HIS A 885 -13.62 -25.89 -24.50
N PHE A 886 -12.98 -26.02 -25.66
CA PHE A 886 -11.58 -26.45 -25.76
C PHE A 886 -10.62 -25.35 -25.29
N LEU A 887 -10.45 -25.24 -23.97
CA LEU A 887 -9.67 -24.22 -23.29
C LEU A 887 -8.74 -24.82 -22.23
N LYS A 888 -7.95 -23.94 -21.61
CA LYS A 888 -7.23 -24.24 -20.38
C LYS A 888 -8.17 -24.11 -19.19
N TYR A 889 -8.06 -25.06 -18.29
CA TYR A 889 -8.90 -25.20 -17.12
C TYR A 889 -8.03 -25.30 -15.86
N PRO A 890 -8.24 -24.43 -14.86
CA PRO A 890 -7.49 -24.50 -13.60
C PRO A 890 -8.12 -25.51 -12.64
N ILE A 891 -7.28 -26.28 -11.94
CA ILE A 891 -7.62 -27.21 -10.87
C ILE A 891 -6.95 -26.72 -9.60
N TYR A 892 -7.69 -26.65 -8.50
CA TYR A 892 -7.16 -26.17 -7.22
C TYR A 892 -7.23 -27.27 -6.16
N VAL A 893 -6.20 -27.38 -5.31
CA VAL A 893 -6.14 -28.37 -4.23
C VAL A 893 -5.83 -27.72 -2.89
N GLY A 894 -6.54 -28.17 -1.85
CA GLY A 894 -6.22 -27.87 -0.45
C GLY A 894 -5.96 -29.16 0.31
N GLY A 895 -4.80 -29.29 0.94
CA GLY A 895 -4.41 -30.47 1.72
C GLY A 895 -4.25 -30.13 3.20
N ASN A 896 -4.77 -30.99 4.09
CA ASN A 896 -4.64 -30.82 5.54
C ASN A 896 -3.96 -32.03 6.20
N ARG A 897 -3.22 -31.78 7.28
CA ARG A 897 -2.64 -32.82 8.16
C ARG A 897 -3.01 -32.53 9.62
N GLY A 898 -3.39 -33.56 10.38
CA GLY A 898 -3.77 -33.43 11.80
C GLY A 898 -5.26 -33.20 12.07
N ARG A 899 -5.59 -32.56 13.21
CA ARG A 899 -6.97 -32.46 13.75
C ARG A 899 -7.81 -31.30 13.19
N GLY A 900 -7.26 -30.40 12.37
CA GLY A 900 -8.01 -29.32 11.71
C GLY A 900 -8.72 -29.79 10.44
N GLN A 901 -9.83 -30.51 10.58
CA GLN A 901 -10.51 -31.18 9.46
C GLN A 901 -11.65 -30.33 8.87
N ILE A 902 -11.80 -30.33 7.55
CA ILE A 902 -13.06 -29.99 6.89
C ILE A 902 -13.92 -31.25 6.94
N TYR A 903 -14.98 -31.25 7.73
CA TYR A 903 -15.99 -32.31 7.64
C TYR A 903 -16.76 -32.17 6.32
N PRO A 904 -17.26 -33.27 5.73
CA PRO A 904 -17.98 -33.24 4.45
C PRO A 904 -19.19 -32.30 4.38
N ASP A 905 -19.71 -31.87 5.54
CA ASP A 905 -20.81 -30.91 5.66
C ASP A 905 -20.36 -29.45 5.88
N GLY A 906 -19.05 -29.18 5.87
CA GLY A 906 -18.46 -27.86 6.13
C GLY A 906 -18.51 -27.41 7.59
N SER A 907 -18.97 -28.25 8.52
CA SER A 907 -19.16 -27.86 9.92
C SER A 907 -17.99 -28.32 10.81
N LYS A 908 -17.17 -27.35 11.25
CA LYS A 908 -16.17 -27.40 12.34
C LYS A 908 -14.72 -27.72 11.94
N SER A 909 -13.79 -26.85 12.37
CA SER A 909 -12.36 -27.14 12.54
C SER A 909 -11.94 -26.71 13.95
N ASN A 910 -11.28 -27.57 14.72
CA ASN A 910 -10.92 -27.31 16.13
C ASN A 910 -9.40 -27.14 16.32
N ASN A 911 -8.89 -25.93 16.11
CA ASN A 911 -7.49 -25.61 16.39
C ASN A 911 -7.36 -24.37 17.30
N ASN A 912 -7.87 -24.46 18.53
CA ASN A 912 -7.86 -23.33 19.47
C ASN A 912 -6.90 -23.57 20.64
N VAL A 913 -6.16 -22.52 21.01
CA VAL A 913 -5.41 -22.40 22.26
C VAL A 913 -6.34 -21.75 23.29
N TYR A 914 -6.44 -22.32 24.49
CA TYR A 914 -7.26 -21.77 25.58
C TYR A 914 -6.43 -20.83 26.46
N ASN A 915 -6.87 -19.59 26.59
CA ASN A 915 -6.20 -18.54 27.37
C ASN A 915 -7.01 -18.16 28.62
N ALA A 916 -6.30 -17.67 29.64
CA ALA A 916 -6.81 -17.26 30.94
C ALA A 916 -7.82 -16.11 30.80
N THR A 917 -8.98 -16.27 31.44
CA THR A 917 -10.06 -15.26 31.44
C THR A 917 -9.89 -14.14 32.46
N ALA A 918 -8.96 -14.30 33.40
CA ALA A 918 -8.75 -13.37 34.49
C ALA A 918 -7.27 -13.34 34.89
N VAL A 919 -6.84 -12.19 35.43
CA VAL A 919 -5.55 -12.08 36.15
C VAL A 919 -5.75 -12.68 37.52
N GLY A 920 -4.83 -13.52 37.99
CA GLY A 920 -4.96 -14.07 39.33
C GLY A 920 -4.04 -15.25 39.62
N ILE A 921 -4.31 -15.94 40.72
CA ILE A 921 -3.60 -17.16 41.10
C ILE A 921 -4.51 -18.35 40.78
N VAL A 922 -3.98 -19.34 40.07
CA VAL A 922 -4.69 -20.61 39.84
C VAL A 922 -4.87 -21.32 41.18
N SER A 923 -6.08 -21.30 41.74
CA SER A 923 -6.35 -21.92 43.04
C SER A 923 -6.64 -23.41 42.95
N LYS A 924 -7.16 -23.87 41.80
CA LYS A 924 -7.57 -25.26 41.62
C LYS A 924 -7.60 -25.69 40.16
N ILE A 925 -7.12 -26.90 39.86
CA ILE A 925 -7.20 -27.54 38.54
C ILE A 925 -7.86 -28.92 38.70
N ILE A 926 -9.04 -29.10 38.11
CA ILE A 926 -9.78 -30.37 38.15
C ILE A 926 -9.76 -31.02 36.76
N ARG A 927 -9.27 -32.25 36.67
CA ARG A 927 -9.33 -33.05 35.44
C ARG A 927 -10.69 -33.74 35.31
N LYS A 928 -11.41 -33.53 34.20
CA LYS A 928 -12.72 -34.16 33.93
C LYS A 928 -12.55 -35.58 33.37
N GLU A 929 -13.52 -36.46 33.64
CA GLU A 929 -13.50 -37.90 33.27
C GLU A 929 -13.19 -38.20 31.79
N LYS A 930 -13.47 -37.27 30.86
CA LYS A 930 -13.21 -37.43 29.42
C LYS A 930 -11.93 -36.75 28.92
N GLY A 931 -11.05 -36.26 29.81
CA GLY A 931 -9.71 -35.79 29.47
C GLY A 931 -9.53 -34.27 29.29
N GLY A 932 -10.47 -33.45 29.76
CA GLY A 932 -10.37 -31.98 29.80
C GLY A 932 -10.07 -31.43 31.20
N TYR A 933 -9.96 -30.12 31.35
CA TYR A 933 -9.61 -29.45 32.60
C TYR A 933 -10.63 -28.39 33.00
N GLU A 934 -10.75 -28.12 34.28
CA GLU A 934 -11.46 -26.99 34.87
C GLU A 934 -10.49 -26.25 35.77
N ILE A 935 -10.22 -24.98 35.49
CA ILE A 935 -9.22 -24.18 36.17
C ILE A 935 -9.93 -23.06 36.90
N THR A 936 -9.79 -23.01 38.21
CA THR A 936 -10.25 -21.91 39.05
C THR A 936 -9.11 -20.92 39.25
N ILE A 937 -9.34 -19.67 38.86
CA ILE A 937 -8.42 -18.54 38.98
C ILE A 937 -9.01 -17.60 40.02
N VAL A 938 -8.25 -17.25 41.05
CA VAL A 938 -8.66 -16.28 42.07
C VAL A 938 -7.98 -14.96 41.76
N ASP A 939 -8.78 -13.94 41.49
CA ASP A 939 -8.29 -12.59 41.22
C ASP A 939 -7.53 -12.07 42.45
N ALA A 940 -6.32 -11.56 42.23
CA ALA A 940 -5.43 -11.11 43.28
C ALA A 940 -5.85 -9.76 43.89
N SER A 941 -6.76 -9.02 43.23
CA SER A 941 -7.19 -7.67 43.63
C SER A 941 -8.51 -7.64 44.39
N ASP A 942 -9.48 -8.50 44.06
CA ASP A 942 -10.82 -8.51 44.67
C ASP A 942 -11.26 -9.88 45.26
N GLY A 943 -10.44 -10.94 45.11
CA GLY A 943 -10.70 -12.28 45.62
C GLY A 943 -11.78 -13.06 44.85
N ARG A 944 -12.25 -12.56 43.71
CA ARG A 944 -13.29 -13.20 42.89
C ARG A 944 -12.75 -14.44 42.20
N GLN A 945 -13.54 -15.52 42.19
CA GLN A 945 -13.18 -16.77 41.52
C GLN A 945 -13.74 -16.82 40.10
N VAL A 946 -12.87 -17.07 39.13
CA VAL A 946 -13.21 -17.25 37.71
C VAL A 946 -12.85 -18.68 37.30
N VAL A 947 -13.74 -19.36 36.60
CA VAL A 947 -13.55 -20.77 36.21
C VAL A 947 -13.43 -20.90 34.70
N ASP A 948 -12.26 -21.33 34.23
CA ASP A 948 -11.98 -21.64 32.84
C ASP A 948 -12.15 -23.14 32.55
N ILE A 949 -12.95 -23.47 31.53
CA ILE A 949 -13.22 -24.86 31.13
C ILE A 949 -12.47 -25.18 29.83
N ILE A 950 -11.60 -26.18 29.90
CA ILE A 950 -10.80 -26.68 28.79
C ILE A 950 -11.33 -28.05 28.35
N PRO A 951 -11.69 -28.23 27.06
CA PRO A 951 -12.12 -29.53 26.56
C PRO A 951 -10.95 -30.51 26.42
N PRO A 952 -11.23 -31.81 26.21
CA PRO A 952 -10.17 -32.80 26.06
C PRO A 952 -9.26 -32.59 24.82
N GLY A 953 -7.94 -32.68 25.02
CA GLY A 953 -6.95 -32.70 23.95
C GLY A 953 -5.77 -31.72 24.06
N PRO A 954 -5.97 -30.45 24.46
CA PRO A 954 -4.89 -29.51 24.75
C PRO A 954 -4.08 -29.94 25.99
N GLU A 955 -2.77 -29.67 25.98
CA GLU A 955 -1.90 -29.91 27.14
C GLU A 955 -1.92 -28.68 28.04
N LEU A 956 -2.00 -28.89 29.35
CA LEU A 956 -2.05 -27.79 30.31
C LEU A 956 -0.66 -27.19 30.53
N LEU A 957 -0.55 -25.87 30.43
CA LEU A 957 0.70 -25.12 30.62
C LEU A 957 0.85 -24.53 32.02
N VAL A 958 -0.23 -24.51 32.81
CA VAL A 958 -0.29 -23.85 34.10
C VAL A 958 -0.47 -24.83 35.26
N SER A 959 0.01 -24.47 36.44
CA SER A 959 -0.06 -25.26 37.68
C SER A 959 -0.85 -24.57 38.80
N GLU A 960 -1.37 -25.32 39.77
CA GLU A 960 -1.99 -24.74 40.96
C GLU A 960 -0.95 -23.90 41.74
N GLY A 961 -1.34 -22.69 42.16
CA GLY A 961 -0.48 -21.69 42.81
C GLY A 961 0.25 -20.74 41.85
N GLU A 962 0.14 -20.95 40.54
CA GLU A 962 0.77 -20.09 39.53
C GLU A 962 0.01 -18.77 39.36
N SER A 963 0.75 -17.66 39.34
CA SER A 963 0.20 -16.34 38.98
C SER A 963 0.13 -16.22 37.47
N ILE A 964 -1.05 -15.97 36.96
CA ILE A 964 -1.34 -15.92 35.52
C ILE A 964 -1.95 -14.57 35.14
N GLN A 965 -1.55 -14.05 33.98
CA GLN A 965 -2.08 -12.80 33.42
C GLN A 965 -3.31 -13.05 32.54
N LEU A 966 -4.11 -12.00 32.32
CA LEU A 966 -5.22 -12.05 31.38
C LEU A 966 -4.70 -12.43 29.99
N ASP A 967 -5.42 -13.32 29.30
CA ASP A 967 -5.04 -13.88 28.01
C ASP A 967 -3.74 -14.71 27.99
N GLN A 968 -3.14 -15.04 29.14
CA GLN A 968 -2.04 -16.00 29.20
C GLN A 968 -2.52 -17.39 28.75
N PRO A 969 -1.78 -18.09 27.87
CA PRO A 969 -2.13 -19.44 27.46
C PRO A 969 -2.19 -20.40 28.65
N LEU A 970 -3.38 -20.94 28.93
CA LEU A 970 -3.60 -22.00 29.91
C LEU A 970 -3.21 -23.36 29.35
N THR A 971 -3.25 -23.50 28.02
CA THR A 971 -2.95 -24.74 27.32
C THR A 971 -2.03 -24.52 26.14
N SER A 972 -1.26 -25.54 25.76
CA SER A 972 -0.69 -25.66 24.43
C SER A 972 -1.55 -26.62 23.62
N ASN A 973 -1.65 -26.38 22.31
CA ASN A 973 -2.31 -27.32 21.41
C ASN A 973 -1.24 -28.28 20.86
N PRO A 974 -1.24 -29.57 21.23
CA PRO A 974 -0.24 -30.52 20.74
C PRO A 974 -0.46 -30.90 19.26
N ASN A 975 -1.53 -30.43 18.60
CA ASN A 975 -1.74 -30.68 17.18
C ASN A 975 -0.82 -29.80 16.32
N VAL A 976 0.25 -30.42 15.82
CA VAL A 976 1.17 -29.92 14.78
C VAL A 976 0.55 -29.91 13.36
N GLY A 977 -0.77 -29.77 13.29
CA GLY A 977 -1.52 -29.79 12.03
C GLY A 977 -1.22 -28.56 11.17
N GLY A 978 -1.27 -28.74 9.85
CA GLY A 978 -0.98 -27.69 8.87
C GLY A 978 -1.85 -27.83 7.63
N PHE A 979 -1.97 -26.73 6.88
CA PHE A 979 -2.73 -26.67 5.64
C PHE A 979 -1.82 -26.21 4.51
N GLY A 980 -1.90 -26.89 3.39
CA GLY A 980 -1.23 -26.53 2.15
C GLY A 980 -2.23 -26.25 1.04
N GLN A 981 -1.86 -25.38 0.12
CA GLN A 981 -2.63 -25.10 -1.10
C GLN A 981 -1.73 -25.24 -2.32
N GLY A 982 -2.29 -25.73 -3.40
CA GLY A 982 -1.63 -25.84 -4.70
C GLY A 982 -2.63 -25.72 -5.84
N ASP A 983 -2.14 -25.51 -7.04
CA ASP A 983 -2.94 -25.41 -8.24
C ASP A 983 -2.20 -26.01 -9.44
N ALA A 984 -2.97 -26.42 -10.45
CA ALA A 984 -2.46 -26.90 -11.72
C ALA A 984 -3.40 -26.51 -12.86
N GLU A 985 -2.86 -26.44 -14.08
CA GLU A 985 -3.65 -26.21 -15.29
C GLU A 985 -3.73 -27.47 -16.15
N ILE A 986 -4.90 -27.72 -16.73
CA ILE A 986 -5.11 -28.78 -17.72
C ILE A 986 -5.68 -28.21 -19.01
N VAL A 987 -5.15 -28.64 -20.15
CA VAL A 987 -5.69 -28.27 -21.47
C VAL A 987 -6.70 -29.32 -21.92
N LEU A 988 -7.95 -28.94 -22.16
CA LEU A 988 -8.91 -29.80 -22.85
C LEU A 988 -8.65 -29.68 -24.36
N GLN A 989 -8.09 -30.73 -24.95
CA GLN A 989 -7.55 -30.68 -26.31
C GLN A 989 -8.60 -31.04 -27.35
N ASP A 990 -8.67 -30.24 -28.42
CA ASP A 990 -9.47 -30.54 -29.61
C ASP A 990 -8.79 -31.64 -30.45
N PRO A 991 -9.43 -32.80 -30.65
CA PRO A 991 -8.90 -33.85 -31.51
C PRO A 991 -8.61 -33.39 -32.95
N LEU A 992 -9.35 -32.40 -33.48
CA LEU A 992 -9.15 -31.85 -34.84
C LEU A 992 -7.84 -31.08 -34.97
N ARG A 993 -7.34 -30.46 -33.89
CA ARG A 993 -6.03 -29.78 -33.91
C ARG A 993 -4.89 -30.76 -34.14
N VAL A 994 -4.97 -31.96 -33.56
CA VAL A 994 -3.95 -33.00 -33.76
C VAL A 994 -3.95 -33.47 -35.22
N GLN A 995 -5.14 -33.67 -35.80
CA GLN A 995 -5.27 -34.01 -37.22
C GLN A 995 -4.75 -32.89 -38.14
N GLY A 996 -5.04 -31.63 -37.81
CA GLY A 996 -4.51 -30.47 -38.54
C GLY A 996 -2.99 -30.36 -38.46
N LEU A 997 -2.39 -30.66 -37.31
CA LEU A 997 -0.94 -30.67 -37.13
C LEU A 997 -0.26 -31.78 -37.94
N LEU A 998 -0.88 -32.96 -37.99
CA LEU A 998 -0.42 -34.08 -38.83
C LEU A 998 -0.51 -33.73 -40.31
N PHE A 999 -1.59 -33.06 -40.75
CA PHE A 999 -1.73 -32.55 -42.11
C PHE A 999 -0.71 -31.46 -42.44
N PHE A 1000 -0.43 -30.55 -41.52
CA PHE A 1000 0.61 -29.53 -41.66
C PHE A 1000 2.01 -30.15 -41.79
N LEU A 1001 2.35 -31.11 -40.93
CA LEU A 1001 3.62 -31.86 -41.02
C LEU A 1001 3.73 -32.60 -42.36
N ALA A 1002 2.67 -33.27 -42.79
CA ALA A 1002 2.65 -33.96 -44.09
C ALA A 1002 2.85 -32.98 -45.26
N SER A 1003 2.23 -31.79 -45.21
CA SER A 1003 2.36 -30.77 -46.26
C SER A 1003 3.74 -30.09 -46.26
N VAL A 1004 4.38 -29.89 -45.10
CA VAL A 1004 5.77 -29.42 -45.00
C VAL A 1004 6.73 -30.44 -45.62
N ILE A 1005 6.56 -31.73 -45.32
CA ILE A 1005 7.36 -32.81 -45.92
C ILE A 1005 7.17 -32.83 -47.45
N LEU A 1006 5.93 -32.71 -47.92
CA LEU A 1006 5.63 -32.66 -49.35
C LEU A 1006 6.31 -31.45 -50.03
N ALA A 1007 6.24 -30.27 -49.40
CA ALA A 1007 6.85 -29.05 -49.92
C ALA A 1007 8.38 -29.16 -50.01
N GLN A 1008 9.02 -29.79 -49.01
CA GLN A 1008 10.46 -30.07 -49.03
C GLN A 1008 10.85 -31.01 -50.18
N ILE A 1009 10.05 -32.06 -50.43
CA ILE A 1009 10.26 -32.97 -51.58
C ILE A 1009 10.18 -32.21 -52.91
N PHE A 1010 9.18 -31.35 -53.09
CA PHE A 1010 9.05 -30.52 -54.30
C PHE A 1010 10.23 -29.56 -54.48
N LEU A 1011 10.75 -29.00 -53.39
CA LEU A 1011 11.91 -28.10 -53.41
C LEU A 1011 13.19 -28.81 -53.87
N VAL A 1012 13.40 -30.06 -53.41
CA VAL A 1012 14.51 -30.91 -53.84
C VAL A 1012 14.38 -31.28 -55.32
N LEU A 1013 13.17 -31.63 -55.78
CA LEU A 1013 12.90 -31.93 -57.19
C LEU A 1013 13.16 -30.70 -58.08
N LYS A 1014 12.72 -29.52 -57.67
CA LYS A 1014 12.95 -28.27 -58.40
C LYS A 1014 14.43 -27.90 -58.46
N LYS A 1015 15.18 -28.13 -57.37
CA LYS A 1015 16.65 -27.95 -57.34
C LYS A 1015 17.35 -28.86 -58.35
N LYS A 1016 17.00 -30.15 -58.40
CA LYS A 1016 17.54 -31.09 -59.40
C LYS A 1016 17.20 -30.68 -60.84
N GLN A 1017 16.02 -30.09 -61.05
CA GLN A 1017 15.62 -29.61 -62.37
C GLN A 1017 16.43 -28.37 -62.78
N PHE A 1018 16.71 -27.46 -61.84
CA PHE A 1018 17.55 -26.28 -62.06
C PHE A 1018 19.01 -26.66 -62.35
N GLU A 1019 19.57 -27.63 -61.61
CA GLU A 1019 20.91 -28.16 -61.85
C GLU A 1019 21.05 -28.80 -63.24
N LYS A 1020 20.00 -29.51 -63.71
CA LYS A 1020 19.97 -30.05 -65.09
C LYS A 1020 19.93 -28.96 -66.16
N VAL A 1021 19.23 -27.85 -65.91
CA VAL A 1021 19.16 -26.71 -66.85
C VAL A 1021 20.52 -25.99 -66.90
N GLN A 1022 21.16 -25.74 -65.76
CA GLN A 1022 22.51 -25.16 -65.73
C GLN A 1022 23.56 -26.05 -66.42
N LEU A 1023 23.48 -27.38 -66.25
CA LEU A 1023 24.34 -28.32 -66.98
C LEU A 1023 24.10 -28.32 -68.49
N SER A 1024 22.90 -27.94 -68.95
CA SER A 1024 22.61 -27.77 -70.38
C SER A 1024 23.10 -26.43 -70.94
N GLU A 1025 23.07 -25.36 -70.14
CA GLU A 1025 23.58 -24.03 -70.53
C GLU A 1025 25.11 -23.94 -70.54
N MET A 1026 25.80 -24.75 -69.72
CA MET A 1026 27.28 -24.83 -69.70
C MET A 1026 27.88 -25.63 -70.86
N ASN A 1027 27.07 -26.33 -71.66
CA ASN A 1027 27.51 -27.14 -72.80
C ASN A 1027 27.26 -26.47 -74.17
N PHE A 1028 26.97 -25.16 -74.18
CA PHE A 1028 26.80 -24.34 -75.40
C PHE A 1028 27.88 -23.27 -75.54
#